data_AF-A0A968R6T5-F1
#
_entry.id   AF-A0A968R6T5-F1
#
_cell.length_a   1.000
_cell.length_b   1.000
_cell.length_c   1.000
_cell.angle_alpha   90.00
_cell.angle_beta   90.00
_cell.angle_gamma   90.00
#
_symmetry.space_group_name_H-M   'P 1'
#
loop_
_entity.id
_entity.type
_entity.pdbx_description
1 polymer ?
#
loop_
_entity_poly.entity_id
_entity_poly.type
_entity_poly.pdbx_seq_one_letter_code
_entity_poly.pdbx_strand_id
1 'polypeptide(L)'
;MSKVDRKPAVSVIIPAYNGARYIAQAIESALSQTFTDLEIIVVDDGSIDDTHQVLQPYFDRIRYIYQDNQGVAAARNRGIQEAKGEFIALLDQDDFFLPEKIAAQITLFRQHPSLGIVHTGWHIVNQQGETISDIKPWQTFPKLDLATWIVYGPVLPSAMMFARQWLEMAGGFNSDFDSVDDSDLVIRLAELGCEAAWLPQITVCYRQHDKNVSIQKAVKQANLFIELKQRFFSKPDLPPPIRELKKSAFYEALTWMAWQLYYSGYPVQAVEYYQKSLEYTPYSAEKTVIDWFDRLSAISQTYGIKSNFQSLRNLPEWQKLMVSILPKKTARVSVIIPAYDCEKYIVRAVESAIYQTYKDWEIIVVDDGSTDSTSKILESYRDLIHYVYQENQGAAKARNKACELAKGEFLAFLDGDDFFLPEKLEKQIACFDADPSLGMVQNGWLMVDENGKDISPVMPWQLAPQLDLENFVTYKNVRPSAMMLRREWWQRLGGFDPRFPPTEDLDFALRLALKGCKCIWLKEILTCYRQHSSNLMSGGRKMMQSMEVVMENFFARPDLPQHIRNLKRAERFKCLVWIAWRMYRDGYLPEMVESLEKSLHYTPYTGTGTVFNWLETFKGVSEEYGYNFDAYALTNLPEWQEMVAIAANNPYQFQAESSPIYRQQKARVLLYAEDHGVGGLAQFNHSLMCFLAADGYRVTSVQTKTSNPLITEQQQLGIEHIWLEFDTMKEFLRIAYNLGDAEKIYAQAQPDLIIFSDGWPIANFAAKQVAIQQNIPYIITLGYVDRTYETFDRGDRIPYFDAVAYQYSLAKAAIAVSHENLNLFRSLFKVPLERG
;
A
#
# COMPACT_ATOMS: atom_id res chain seq x y z
N MET A 1 -62.67 -13.09 48.49
CA MET A 1 -61.95 -14.26 47.95
C MET A 1 -60.46 -14.01 48.17
N SER A 2 -59.80 -14.88 48.92
CA SER A 2 -58.41 -14.77 49.35
C SER A 2 -57.46 -14.73 48.15
N LYS A 3 -56.65 -13.65 48.02
CA LYS A 3 -55.46 -13.64 47.16
C LYS A 3 -54.58 -14.80 47.63
N VAL A 4 -54.50 -15.86 46.83
CA VAL A 4 -53.45 -16.88 47.00
C VAL A 4 -52.12 -16.12 46.90
N ASP A 5 -51.30 -16.23 47.93
CA ASP A 5 -49.99 -15.57 48.08
C ASP A 5 -49.02 -16.14 47.04
N ARG A 6 -49.22 -15.78 45.77
CA ARG A 6 -48.45 -16.30 44.64
C ARG A 6 -47.10 -15.59 44.62
N LYS A 7 -46.04 -16.38 44.81
CA LYS A 7 -44.65 -15.92 44.76
C LYS A 7 -44.34 -15.44 43.32
N PRO A 8 -43.94 -14.17 43.10
CA PRO A 8 -43.60 -13.68 41.77
C PRO A 8 -42.36 -14.42 41.24
N ALA A 9 -42.21 -14.51 39.92
CA ALA A 9 -41.02 -15.10 39.32
C ALA A 9 -39.83 -14.12 39.34
N VAL A 10 -40.09 -12.82 39.15
CA VAL A 10 -39.06 -11.78 39.07
C VAL A 10 -39.35 -10.67 40.08
N SER A 11 -38.32 -10.21 40.80
CA SER A 11 -38.37 -8.96 41.56
C SER A 11 -37.52 -7.91 40.85
N VAL A 12 -38.14 -6.80 40.45
CA VAL A 12 -37.45 -5.63 39.92
C VAL A 12 -37.10 -4.72 41.09
N ILE A 13 -35.81 -4.43 41.29
CA ILE A 13 -35.32 -3.57 42.37
C ILE A 13 -34.89 -2.23 41.79
N ILE A 14 -35.50 -1.16 42.31
CA ILE A 14 -35.22 0.22 41.93
C ILE A 14 -34.69 0.97 43.15
N PRO A 15 -33.36 1.15 43.30
CA PRO A 15 -32.82 2.03 44.32
C PRO A 15 -33.09 3.49 43.93
N ALA A 16 -33.58 4.29 44.87
CA ALA A 16 -33.95 5.68 44.66
C ALA A 16 -33.26 6.60 45.66
N TYR A 17 -32.64 7.68 45.17
CA TYR A 17 -32.13 8.78 45.96
C TYR A 17 -32.22 10.07 45.16
N ASN A 18 -33.12 10.96 45.57
CA ASN A 18 -33.42 12.21 44.85
C ASN A 18 -33.74 11.99 43.36
N GLY A 19 -34.61 11.01 43.09
CA GLY A 19 -34.97 10.50 41.77
C GLY A 19 -36.19 11.12 41.12
N ALA A 20 -36.81 12.14 41.71
CA ALA A 20 -38.12 12.66 41.33
C ALA A 20 -38.26 12.95 39.83
N ARG A 21 -37.17 13.34 39.18
CA ARG A 21 -37.13 13.72 37.76
C ARG A 21 -37.42 12.56 36.80
N TYR A 22 -36.98 11.34 37.12
CA TYR A 22 -36.95 10.23 36.15
C TYR A 22 -37.62 8.94 36.66
N ILE A 23 -37.78 8.79 37.98
CA ILE A 23 -38.22 7.54 38.59
C ILE A 23 -39.60 7.07 38.12
N ALA A 24 -40.50 7.99 37.76
CA ALA A 24 -41.81 7.66 37.20
C ALA A 24 -41.66 6.84 35.90
N GLN A 25 -40.76 7.26 34.99
CA GLN A 25 -40.52 6.55 33.74
C GLN A 25 -39.88 5.17 33.98
N ALA A 26 -38.95 5.07 34.93
CA ALA A 26 -38.35 3.80 35.32
C ALA A 26 -39.44 2.80 35.77
N ILE A 27 -40.33 3.23 36.67
CA ILE A 27 -41.44 2.41 37.17
C ILE A 27 -42.43 2.05 36.06
N GLU A 28 -42.82 3.01 35.24
CA GLU A 28 -43.72 2.76 34.11
C GLU A 28 -43.15 1.74 33.13
N SER A 29 -41.83 1.77 32.89
CA SER A 29 -41.16 0.81 32.02
C SER A 29 -41.13 -0.62 32.60
N ALA A 30 -41.02 -0.75 33.93
CA ALA A 30 -41.11 -2.03 34.62
C ALA A 30 -42.55 -2.56 34.69
N LEU A 31 -43.53 -1.66 34.87
CA LEU A 31 -44.96 -1.99 34.91
C LEU A 31 -45.54 -2.36 33.54
N SER A 32 -44.92 -1.91 32.45
CA SER A 32 -45.34 -2.16 31.07
C SER A 32 -44.63 -3.34 30.40
N GLN A 33 -43.86 -4.11 31.17
CA GLN A 33 -43.22 -5.33 30.67
C GLN A 33 -44.25 -6.36 30.21
N THR A 34 -43.95 -7.08 29.13
CA THR A 34 -44.82 -8.14 28.61
C THR A 34 -44.88 -9.37 29.52
N PHE A 35 -43.86 -9.56 30.36
CA PHE A 35 -43.86 -10.56 31.43
C PHE A 35 -44.51 -9.99 32.69
N THR A 36 -45.60 -10.60 33.16
CA THR A 36 -46.44 -10.04 34.23
C THR A 36 -46.28 -10.71 35.60
N ASP A 37 -45.60 -11.86 35.68
CA ASP A 37 -45.36 -12.56 36.96
C ASP A 37 -44.19 -11.96 37.72
N LEU A 38 -44.29 -10.66 38.04
CA LEU A 38 -43.24 -9.86 38.66
C LEU A 38 -43.76 -9.02 39.83
N GLU A 39 -42.85 -8.61 40.71
CA GLU A 39 -43.05 -7.52 41.67
C GLU A 39 -42.02 -6.41 41.43
N ILE A 40 -42.36 -5.19 41.84
CA ILE A 40 -41.46 -4.03 41.75
C ILE A 40 -41.24 -3.50 43.16
N ILE A 41 -39.97 -3.42 43.57
CA ILE A 41 -39.55 -2.96 44.89
C ILE A 41 -38.76 -1.68 44.69
N VAL A 42 -39.27 -0.57 45.22
CA VAL A 42 -38.58 0.72 45.21
C VAL A 42 -38.02 0.96 46.60
N VAL A 43 -36.70 1.09 46.70
CA VAL A 43 -36.01 1.38 47.96
C VAL A 43 -35.52 2.82 47.92
N ASP A 44 -36.23 3.70 48.62
CA ASP A 44 -35.90 5.10 48.79
C ASP A 44 -34.88 5.27 49.91
N ASP A 45 -33.64 5.57 49.52
CA ASP A 45 -32.46 5.69 50.35
C ASP A 45 -32.31 7.10 50.93
N GLY A 46 -33.38 7.60 51.53
CA GLY A 46 -33.40 8.88 52.22
C GLY A 46 -33.51 10.10 51.30
N SER A 47 -34.33 10.03 50.25
CA SER A 47 -34.60 11.17 49.37
C SER A 47 -35.16 12.37 50.14
N ILE A 48 -34.74 13.57 49.74
CA ILE A 48 -35.16 14.85 50.33
C ILE A 48 -35.87 15.75 49.31
N ASP A 49 -35.96 15.32 48.06
CA ASP A 49 -36.72 15.99 47.00
C ASP A 49 -38.14 15.42 46.90
N ASP A 50 -38.83 15.69 45.79
CA ASP A 50 -40.21 15.24 45.57
C ASP A 50 -40.34 13.74 45.20
N THR A 51 -39.30 12.92 45.39
CA THR A 51 -39.31 11.49 45.00
C THR A 51 -40.48 10.75 45.62
N HIS A 52 -40.73 10.95 46.92
CA HIS A 52 -41.85 10.31 47.61
C HIS A 52 -43.20 10.68 46.98
N GLN A 53 -43.41 11.97 46.67
CA GLN A 53 -44.63 12.50 46.06
C GLN A 53 -44.85 11.93 44.65
N VAL A 54 -43.78 11.81 43.86
CA VAL A 54 -43.82 11.21 42.52
C VAL A 54 -44.16 9.71 42.58
N LEU A 55 -43.78 9.02 43.66
CA LEU A 55 -44.05 7.59 43.85
C LEU A 55 -45.45 7.27 44.38
N GLN A 56 -46.11 8.22 45.07
CA GLN A 56 -47.44 8.03 45.68
C GLN A 56 -48.48 7.40 44.73
N PRO A 57 -48.63 7.82 43.46
CA PRO A 57 -49.58 7.21 42.53
C PRO A 57 -49.33 5.73 42.22
N TYR A 58 -48.12 5.23 42.49
CA TYR A 58 -47.71 3.87 42.18
C TYR A 58 -47.75 2.91 43.38
N PHE A 59 -47.98 3.38 44.61
CA PHE A 59 -47.89 2.56 45.84
C PHE A 59 -48.80 1.32 45.87
N ASP A 60 -49.92 1.33 45.14
CA ASP A 60 -50.78 0.14 45.01
C ASP A 60 -50.20 -0.93 44.06
N ARG A 61 -49.17 -0.57 43.28
CA ARG A 61 -48.53 -1.39 42.23
C ARG A 61 -47.06 -1.70 42.51
N ILE A 62 -46.43 -0.98 43.44
CA ILE A 62 -45.04 -1.18 43.85
C ILE A 62 -44.96 -1.44 45.35
N ARG A 63 -43.89 -2.10 45.79
CA ARG A 63 -43.52 -2.18 47.19
C ARG A 63 -42.52 -1.07 47.49
N TYR A 64 -43.00 0.02 48.08
CA TYR A 64 -42.15 1.13 48.53
C TYR A 64 -41.54 0.85 49.90
N ILE A 65 -40.24 1.05 50.02
CA ILE A 65 -39.46 0.89 51.26
C ILE A 65 -38.62 2.13 51.44
N TYR A 66 -38.74 2.80 52.59
CA TYR A 66 -37.90 3.91 52.98
C TYR A 66 -36.79 3.44 53.92
N GLN A 67 -35.59 3.99 53.75
CA GLN A 67 -34.49 3.87 54.71
C GLN A 67 -33.72 5.20 54.81
N ASP A 68 -33.01 5.42 55.92
CA ASP A 68 -32.04 6.51 56.00
C ASP A 68 -30.90 6.26 55.01
N ASN A 69 -30.37 7.33 54.39
CA ASN A 69 -29.36 7.27 53.33
C ASN A 69 -28.11 6.49 53.77
N GLN A 70 -27.91 5.33 53.16
CA GLN A 70 -26.80 4.41 53.40
C GLN A 70 -26.04 4.04 52.11
N GLY A 71 -26.42 4.63 50.97
CA GLY A 71 -25.82 4.42 49.66
C GLY A 71 -26.53 3.35 48.83
N VAL A 72 -26.33 3.43 47.51
CA VAL A 72 -26.98 2.57 46.51
C VAL A 72 -26.78 1.08 46.75
N ALA A 73 -25.59 0.65 47.20
CA ALA A 73 -25.32 -0.75 47.52
C ALA A 73 -26.21 -1.25 48.67
N ALA A 74 -26.39 -0.43 49.72
CA ALA A 74 -27.26 -0.77 50.83
C ALA A 74 -28.73 -0.83 50.40
N ALA A 75 -29.18 0.13 49.57
CA ALA A 75 -30.54 0.13 49.02
C ALA A 75 -30.81 -1.10 48.12
N ARG A 76 -29.87 -1.46 47.23
CA ARG A 76 -29.93 -2.68 46.41
C ARG A 76 -30.00 -3.93 47.29
N ASN A 77 -29.15 -4.04 48.30
CA ASN A 77 -29.15 -5.17 49.24
C ASN A 77 -30.46 -5.26 50.01
N ARG A 78 -31.03 -4.14 50.46
CA ARG A 78 -32.33 -4.12 51.12
C ARG A 78 -33.43 -4.62 50.18
N GLY A 79 -33.40 -4.18 48.92
CA GLY A 79 -34.31 -4.67 47.89
C GLY A 79 -34.19 -6.18 47.67
N ILE A 80 -32.96 -6.72 47.63
CA ILE A 80 -32.70 -8.16 47.43
C ILE A 80 -33.21 -8.98 48.62
N GLN A 81 -33.03 -8.49 49.85
CA GLN A 81 -33.55 -9.14 51.06
C GLN A 81 -35.08 -9.21 51.08
N GLU A 82 -35.74 -8.21 50.51
CA GLU A 82 -37.19 -8.09 50.48
C GLU A 82 -37.83 -8.76 49.26
N ALA A 83 -37.02 -9.14 48.28
CA ALA A 83 -37.43 -9.78 47.05
C ALA A 83 -37.91 -11.22 47.29
N LYS A 84 -39.08 -11.52 46.73
CA LYS A 84 -39.69 -12.86 46.73
C LYS A 84 -39.42 -13.61 45.43
N GLY A 85 -38.99 -12.92 44.37
CA GLY A 85 -38.68 -13.47 43.05
C GLY A 85 -37.57 -14.52 43.07
N GLU A 86 -37.62 -15.46 42.14
CA GLU A 86 -36.49 -16.35 41.87
C GLU A 86 -35.36 -15.60 41.16
N PHE A 87 -35.72 -14.64 40.30
CA PHE A 87 -34.79 -13.79 39.57
C PHE A 87 -34.90 -12.34 40.04
N ILE A 88 -33.76 -11.64 40.03
CA ILE A 88 -33.63 -10.24 40.39
C ILE A 88 -33.25 -9.45 39.14
N ALA A 89 -34.08 -8.48 38.78
CA ALA A 89 -33.73 -7.47 37.79
C ALA A 89 -33.40 -6.16 38.51
N LEU A 90 -32.28 -5.53 38.17
CA LEU A 90 -31.95 -4.21 38.69
C LEU A 90 -32.41 -3.16 37.68
N LEU A 91 -32.86 -2.01 38.18
CA LEU A 91 -33.21 -0.86 37.36
C LEU A 91 -32.84 0.40 38.13
N ASP A 92 -31.85 1.13 37.65
CA ASP A 92 -31.50 2.42 38.24
C ASP A 92 -32.62 3.45 37.95
N GLN A 93 -32.85 4.38 38.90
CA GLN A 93 -33.99 5.31 38.90
C GLN A 93 -34.08 6.25 37.68
N ASP A 94 -32.98 6.43 36.95
CA ASP A 94 -32.80 7.29 35.79
C ASP A 94 -32.86 6.54 34.44
N ASP A 95 -32.80 5.21 34.47
CA ASP A 95 -32.88 4.32 33.31
C ASP A 95 -34.32 3.83 33.06
N PHE A 96 -34.54 3.15 31.94
CA PHE A 96 -35.81 2.46 31.68
C PHE A 96 -35.65 1.20 30.82
N PHE A 97 -36.53 0.22 31.04
CA PHE A 97 -36.55 -1.04 30.30
C PHE A 97 -37.30 -0.90 28.97
N LEU A 98 -36.87 -1.68 27.97
CA LEU A 98 -37.68 -1.94 26.77
C LEU A 98 -38.72 -3.05 27.08
N PRO A 99 -39.89 -3.08 26.40
CA PRO A 99 -41.05 -3.89 26.80
C PRO A 99 -40.79 -5.40 26.98
N GLU A 100 -39.87 -5.97 26.20
CA GLU A 100 -39.60 -7.41 26.16
C GLU A 100 -38.43 -7.86 27.05
N LYS A 101 -37.79 -6.95 27.80
CA LYS A 101 -36.56 -7.24 28.56
C LYS A 101 -36.73 -8.47 29.44
N ILE A 102 -37.72 -8.43 30.33
CA ILE A 102 -37.89 -9.47 31.36
C ILE A 102 -38.28 -10.80 30.70
N ALA A 103 -39.20 -10.78 29.74
CA ALA A 103 -39.64 -11.97 29.02
C ALA A 103 -38.47 -12.68 28.31
N ALA A 104 -37.61 -11.92 27.64
CA ALA A 104 -36.47 -12.44 26.90
C ALA A 104 -35.39 -13.02 27.83
N GLN A 105 -35.04 -12.32 28.92
CA GLN A 105 -34.05 -12.83 29.88
C GLN A 105 -34.53 -14.09 30.60
N ILE A 106 -35.81 -14.14 31.00
CA ILE A 106 -36.40 -15.32 31.64
C ILE A 106 -36.45 -16.52 30.68
N THR A 107 -36.70 -16.28 29.40
CA THR A 107 -36.65 -17.34 28.39
C THR A 107 -35.26 -17.98 28.35
N LEU A 108 -34.19 -17.17 28.43
CA LEU A 108 -32.82 -17.68 28.42
C LEU A 108 -32.47 -18.44 29.71
N PHE A 109 -32.85 -17.93 30.89
CA PHE A 109 -32.69 -18.66 32.15
C PHE A 109 -33.40 -20.02 32.14
N ARG A 110 -34.61 -20.09 31.57
CA ARG A 110 -35.37 -21.35 31.45
C ARG A 110 -34.72 -22.34 30.48
N GLN A 111 -34.10 -21.84 29.40
CA GLN A 111 -33.37 -22.66 28.44
C GLN A 111 -32.04 -23.17 29.01
N HIS A 112 -31.42 -22.39 29.89
CA HIS A 112 -30.13 -22.70 30.52
C HIS A 112 -30.19 -22.51 32.05
N PRO A 113 -30.75 -23.47 32.79
CA PRO A 113 -30.95 -23.34 34.24
C PRO A 113 -29.67 -23.20 35.09
N SER A 114 -28.48 -23.45 34.52
CA SER A 114 -27.19 -23.23 35.20
C SER A 114 -26.78 -21.75 35.26
N LEU A 115 -27.36 -20.90 34.41
CA LEU A 115 -27.03 -19.48 34.36
C LEU A 115 -27.36 -18.80 35.69
N GLY A 116 -26.42 -18.01 36.19
CA GLY A 116 -26.65 -17.10 37.30
C GLY A 116 -26.83 -15.65 36.86
N ILE A 117 -26.32 -15.26 35.67
CA ILE A 117 -26.45 -13.91 35.12
C ILE A 117 -26.89 -13.98 33.65
N VAL A 118 -27.89 -13.18 33.28
CA VAL A 118 -28.19 -12.84 31.88
C VAL A 118 -27.97 -11.35 31.70
N HIS A 119 -27.14 -10.98 30.73
CA HIS A 119 -26.82 -9.60 30.41
C HIS A 119 -27.19 -9.25 28.96
N THR A 120 -27.48 -7.98 28.68
CA THR A 120 -28.03 -7.49 27.42
C THR A 120 -27.29 -6.25 26.94
N GLY A 121 -27.65 -5.77 25.75
CA GLY A 121 -27.22 -4.46 25.25
C GLY A 121 -28.14 -3.35 25.75
N TRP A 122 -27.74 -2.11 25.50
CA TRP A 122 -28.50 -0.92 25.88
C TRP A 122 -28.38 0.18 24.83
N HIS A 123 -29.40 1.03 24.78
CA HIS A 123 -29.30 2.34 24.14
C HIS A 123 -28.70 3.32 25.14
N ILE A 124 -27.76 4.15 24.71
CA ILE A 124 -27.42 5.38 25.43
C ILE A 124 -28.44 6.42 24.99
N VAL A 125 -29.11 7.07 25.94
CA VAL A 125 -30.09 8.12 25.67
C VAL A 125 -29.74 9.42 26.38
N ASN A 126 -30.13 10.56 25.81
CA ASN A 126 -29.93 11.86 26.43
C ASN A 126 -30.93 12.11 27.58
N GLN A 127 -30.87 13.31 28.17
CA GLN A 127 -31.75 13.70 29.28
C GLN A 127 -33.26 13.62 28.96
N GLN A 128 -33.62 13.70 27.68
CA GLN A 128 -34.98 13.64 27.14
C GLN A 128 -35.41 12.22 26.77
N GLY A 129 -34.48 11.26 26.73
CA GLY A 129 -34.74 9.87 26.33
C GLY A 129 -34.54 9.59 24.85
N GLU A 130 -33.95 10.52 24.10
CA GLU A 130 -33.63 10.34 22.69
C GLU A 130 -32.32 9.54 22.55
N THR A 131 -32.28 8.58 21.62
CA THR A 131 -31.13 7.70 21.41
C THR A 131 -29.91 8.46 20.89
N ILE A 132 -28.78 8.29 21.58
CA ILE A 132 -27.44 8.75 21.20
C ILE A 132 -26.72 7.64 20.44
N SER A 133 -26.68 6.42 20.99
CA SER A 133 -25.96 5.29 20.42
C SER A 133 -26.47 3.95 20.94
N ASP A 134 -26.09 2.88 20.22
CA ASP A 134 -26.38 1.49 20.59
C ASP A 134 -25.13 0.81 21.12
N ILE A 135 -25.22 0.19 22.28
CA ILE A 135 -24.14 -0.62 22.86
C ILE A 135 -24.50 -2.09 22.76
N LYS A 136 -23.66 -2.84 22.04
CA LYS A 136 -23.81 -4.28 21.78
C LYS A 136 -22.55 -5.02 22.25
N PRO A 137 -22.34 -5.17 23.57
CA PRO A 137 -21.05 -5.62 24.11
C PRO A 137 -20.60 -6.99 23.61
N TRP A 138 -21.54 -7.87 23.25
CA TRP A 138 -21.24 -9.22 22.71
C TRP A 138 -20.47 -9.19 21.38
N GLN A 139 -20.47 -8.07 20.64
CA GLN A 139 -19.66 -7.92 19.43
C GLN A 139 -18.16 -7.79 19.76
N THR A 140 -17.83 -7.22 20.92
CA THR A 140 -16.46 -7.03 21.38
C THR A 140 -16.03 -8.14 22.34
N PHE A 141 -16.94 -8.59 23.21
CA PHE A 141 -16.69 -9.55 24.27
C PHE A 141 -17.69 -10.72 24.16
N PRO A 142 -17.43 -11.73 23.32
CA PRO A 142 -18.41 -12.79 23.05
C PRO A 142 -18.68 -13.71 24.26
N LYS A 143 -17.83 -13.69 25.29
CA LYS A 143 -17.95 -14.50 26.51
C LYS A 143 -17.93 -13.62 27.76
N LEU A 144 -18.71 -14.01 28.76
CA LEU A 144 -18.77 -13.39 30.09
C LEU A 144 -18.12 -14.29 31.15
N ASP A 145 -16.82 -14.50 31.02
CA ASP A 145 -16.02 -15.24 32.00
C ASP A 145 -15.23 -14.29 32.91
N LEU A 146 -14.55 -14.86 33.92
CA LEU A 146 -13.74 -14.10 34.87
C LEU A 146 -12.69 -13.21 34.17
N ALA A 147 -12.12 -13.67 33.05
CA ALA A 147 -11.14 -12.90 32.28
C ALA A 147 -11.77 -11.65 31.65
N THR A 148 -12.96 -11.78 31.03
CA THR A 148 -13.71 -10.64 30.50
C THR A 148 -14.07 -9.64 31.61
N TRP A 149 -14.59 -10.13 32.74
CA TRP A 149 -14.99 -9.26 33.86
C TRP A 149 -13.81 -8.49 34.46
N ILE A 150 -12.68 -9.16 34.70
CA ILE A 150 -11.52 -8.52 35.32
C ILE A 150 -10.76 -7.61 34.37
N VAL A 151 -10.75 -7.87 33.06
CA VAL A 151 -10.03 -7.03 32.09
C VAL A 151 -10.88 -5.85 31.63
N TYR A 152 -12.07 -6.12 31.10
CA TYR A 152 -12.88 -5.10 30.39
C TYR A 152 -14.05 -4.56 31.22
N GLY A 153 -14.57 -5.33 32.16
CA GLY A 153 -15.67 -4.92 33.04
C GLY A 153 -16.91 -4.37 32.31
N PRO A 154 -17.52 -5.08 31.34
CA PRO A 154 -18.70 -4.60 30.61
C PRO A 154 -19.95 -4.66 31.51
N VAL A 155 -20.03 -3.76 32.49
CA VAL A 155 -21.03 -3.79 33.55
C VAL A 155 -22.03 -2.65 33.37
N LEU A 156 -23.31 -3.00 33.25
CA LEU A 156 -24.43 -2.07 33.41
C LEU A 156 -25.53 -2.76 34.24
N PRO A 157 -25.74 -2.38 35.52
CA PRO A 157 -26.69 -3.05 36.41
C PRO A 157 -28.10 -3.16 35.82
N SER A 158 -28.63 -2.07 35.25
CA SER A 158 -29.97 -2.04 34.63
C SER A 158 -30.15 -3.10 33.52
N ALA A 159 -29.07 -3.44 32.79
CA ALA A 159 -29.08 -4.44 31.71
C ALA A 159 -28.79 -5.87 32.20
N MET A 160 -28.63 -6.09 33.50
CA MET A 160 -28.40 -7.41 34.08
C MET A 160 -29.66 -7.96 34.76
N MET A 161 -29.79 -9.28 34.75
CA MET A 161 -30.73 -10.03 35.58
C MET A 161 -29.98 -11.20 36.21
N PHE A 162 -30.24 -11.46 37.48
CA PHE A 162 -29.52 -12.43 38.29
C PHE A 162 -30.48 -13.49 38.82
N ALA A 163 -30.05 -14.74 38.90
CA ALA A 163 -30.75 -15.70 39.75
C ALA A 163 -30.44 -15.38 41.21
N ARG A 164 -31.47 -15.19 42.03
CA ARG A 164 -31.37 -14.63 43.39
C ARG A 164 -30.41 -15.40 44.29
N GLN A 165 -30.37 -16.73 44.15
CA GLN A 165 -29.49 -17.61 44.92
C GLN A 165 -28.00 -17.22 44.80
N TRP A 166 -27.57 -16.75 43.64
CA TRP A 166 -26.18 -16.36 43.42
C TRP A 166 -25.84 -15.04 44.12
N LEU A 167 -26.78 -14.10 44.16
CA LEU A 167 -26.64 -12.86 44.94
C LEU A 167 -26.56 -13.16 46.44
N GLU A 168 -27.37 -14.10 46.93
CA GLU A 168 -27.33 -14.56 48.33
C GLU A 168 -25.99 -15.24 48.66
N MET A 169 -25.50 -16.12 47.78
CA MET A 169 -24.21 -16.80 47.93
C MET A 169 -23.03 -15.82 47.92
N ALA A 170 -23.10 -14.76 47.09
CA ALA A 170 -22.08 -13.72 47.05
C ALA A 170 -22.13 -12.76 48.24
N GLY A 171 -23.23 -12.76 49.01
CA GLY A 171 -23.46 -11.80 50.11
C GLY A 171 -23.94 -10.42 49.64
N GLY A 172 -24.47 -10.31 48.42
CA GLY A 172 -24.95 -9.05 47.85
C GLY A 172 -23.83 -8.08 47.43
N PHE A 173 -24.18 -6.79 47.32
CA PHE A 173 -23.29 -5.68 46.97
C PHE A 173 -22.41 -5.28 48.15
N ASN A 174 -21.14 -4.96 47.88
CA ASN A 174 -20.21 -4.51 48.91
C ASN A 174 -20.18 -2.98 49.00
N SER A 175 -20.63 -2.42 50.13
CA SER A 175 -20.65 -0.97 50.38
C SER A 175 -19.26 -0.32 50.47
N ASP A 176 -18.21 -1.09 50.75
CA ASP A 176 -16.83 -0.58 50.78
C ASP A 176 -16.38 -0.06 49.40
N PHE A 177 -17.00 -0.57 48.34
CA PHE A 177 -16.75 -0.22 46.95
C PHE A 177 -17.83 0.70 46.36
N ASP A 178 -18.42 1.60 47.16
CA ASP A 178 -19.41 2.59 46.69
C ASP A 178 -18.98 3.27 45.37
N SER A 179 -19.78 3.09 44.31
CA SER A 179 -19.59 3.54 42.92
C SER A 179 -18.86 2.57 41.97
N VAL A 180 -18.33 1.46 42.49
CA VAL A 180 -17.80 0.31 41.71
C VAL A 180 -18.29 -1.04 42.29
N ASP A 181 -19.36 -1.00 43.09
CA ASP A 181 -19.96 -2.13 43.80
C ASP A 181 -20.54 -3.18 42.86
N ASP A 182 -20.94 -2.76 41.67
CA ASP A 182 -21.40 -3.60 40.57
C ASP A 182 -20.27 -4.44 39.97
N SER A 183 -19.12 -3.82 39.72
CA SER A 183 -17.90 -4.46 39.23
C SER A 183 -17.35 -5.46 40.24
N ASP A 184 -17.32 -5.08 41.53
CA ASP A 184 -16.95 -5.99 42.61
C ASP A 184 -17.88 -7.22 42.67
N LEU A 185 -19.20 -7.01 42.58
CA LEU A 185 -20.18 -8.09 42.62
C LEU A 185 -19.99 -9.09 41.49
N VAL A 186 -19.86 -8.64 40.24
CA VAL A 186 -19.73 -9.57 39.10
C VAL A 186 -18.42 -10.35 39.14
N ILE A 187 -17.33 -9.74 39.64
CA ILE A 187 -16.05 -10.43 39.83
C ILE A 187 -16.20 -11.52 40.89
N ARG A 188 -16.81 -11.21 42.05
CA ARG A 188 -17.06 -12.21 43.11
C ARG A 188 -17.96 -13.34 42.63
N LEU A 189 -19.01 -13.03 41.86
CA LEU A 189 -19.88 -14.04 41.27
C LEU A 189 -19.12 -14.94 40.31
N ALA A 190 -18.31 -14.38 39.42
CA ALA A 190 -17.49 -15.16 38.50
C ALA A 190 -16.47 -16.06 39.23
N GLU A 191 -15.88 -15.59 40.33
CA GLU A 191 -15.00 -16.39 41.20
C GLU A 191 -15.72 -17.56 41.89
N LEU A 192 -17.01 -17.40 42.21
CA LEU A 192 -17.84 -18.48 42.75
C LEU A 192 -18.29 -19.51 41.69
N GLY A 193 -17.91 -19.31 40.41
CA GLY A 193 -18.32 -20.16 39.30
C GLY A 193 -19.70 -19.83 38.74
N CYS A 194 -20.21 -18.62 38.98
CA CYS A 194 -21.48 -18.16 38.43
C CYS A 194 -21.40 -18.04 36.90
N GLU A 195 -22.16 -18.86 36.19
CA GLU A 195 -22.25 -18.78 34.72
C GLU A 195 -23.01 -17.52 34.29
N ALA A 196 -22.49 -16.82 33.29
CA ALA A 196 -23.09 -15.62 32.73
C ALA A 196 -23.19 -15.75 31.20
N ALA A 197 -24.29 -15.25 30.63
CA ALA A 197 -24.51 -15.26 29.19
C ALA A 197 -25.04 -13.91 28.66
N TRP A 198 -24.64 -13.60 27.43
CA TRP A 198 -25.27 -12.54 26.65
C TRP A 198 -26.60 -13.02 26.09
N LEU A 199 -27.65 -12.24 26.31
CA LEU A 199 -28.79 -12.19 25.41
C LEU A 199 -28.46 -11.13 24.34
N PRO A 200 -28.23 -11.49 23.06
CA PRO A 200 -27.76 -10.57 22.01
C PRO A 200 -28.89 -9.66 21.49
N GLN A 201 -29.49 -8.91 22.42
CA GLN A 201 -30.60 -7.99 22.21
C GLN A 201 -30.36 -6.74 23.06
N ILE A 202 -30.73 -5.57 22.53
CA ILE A 202 -30.81 -4.34 23.32
C ILE A 202 -32.13 -4.33 24.08
N THR A 203 -32.10 -4.14 25.40
CA THR A 203 -33.32 -4.24 26.23
C THR A 203 -33.47 -3.12 27.26
N VAL A 204 -32.54 -2.16 27.30
CA VAL A 204 -32.51 -1.06 28.29
C VAL A 204 -32.11 0.23 27.60
N CYS A 205 -32.60 1.35 28.13
CA CYS A 205 -32.11 2.68 27.81
C CYS A 205 -31.37 3.23 29.03
N TYR A 206 -30.06 3.41 28.90
CA TYR A 206 -29.18 4.04 29.87
C TYR A 206 -29.17 5.55 29.67
N ARG A 207 -29.52 6.33 30.69
CA ARG A 207 -29.66 7.79 30.56
C ARG A 207 -28.41 8.54 30.97
N GLN A 208 -27.93 9.41 30.08
CA GLN A 208 -26.88 10.39 30.39
C GLN A 208 -27.45 11.74 30.83
N HIS A 209 -26.95 12.23 31.97
CA HIS A 209 -27.21 13.55 32.52
C HIS A 209 -26.13 13.99 33.53
N ASP A 210 -26.00 15.29 33.77
CA ASP A 210 -24.90 15.85 34.59
C ASP A 210 -24.91 15.39 36.07
N LYS A 211 -26.03 14.81 36.54
CA LYS A 211 -26.19 14.26 37.89
C LYS A 211 -25.89 12.76 38.02
N ASN A 212 -25.43 12.05 36.98
CA ASN A 212 -25.10 10.62 37.12
C ASN A 212 -24.01 10.45 38.18
N VAL A 213 -24.08 9.39 38.98
CA VAL A 213 -23.12 9.12 40.07
C VAL A 213 -21.68 9.02 39.54
N SER A 214 -21.51 8.43 38.35
CA SER A 214 -20.22 8.29 37.65
C SER A 214 -19.54 9.62 37.30
N ILE A 215 -20.31 10.71 37.20
CA ILE A 215 -19.79 12.07 36.98
C ILE A 215 -19.50 12.75 38.33
N GLN A 216 -20.44 12.67 39.27
CA GLN A 216 -20.36 13.36 40.56
C GLN A 216 -19.25 12.80 41.47
N LYS A 217 -18.97 11.49 41.38
CA LYS A 217 -17.97 10.78 42.20
C LYS A 217 -16.76 10.29 41.37
N ALA A 218 -16.50 10.85 40.19
CA ALA A 218 -15.51 10.33 39.23
C ALA A 218 -14.12 10.01 39.82
N VAL A 219 -13.54 10.91 40.63
CA VAL A 219 -12.23 10.69 41.26
C VAL A 219 -12.26 9.54 42.27
N LYS A 220 -13.31 9.47 43.10
CA LYS A 220 -13.50 8.38 44.07
C LYS A 220 -13.67 7.05 43.34
N GLN A 221 -14.53 7.03 42.31
CA GLN A 221 -14.77 5.85 41.47
C GLN A 221 -13.48 5.34 40.84
N ALA A 222 -12.68 6.23 40.23
CA ALA A 222 -11.43 5.87 39.60
C ALA A 222 -10.45 5.21 40.58
N ASN A 223 -10.29 5.79 41.78
CA ASN A 223 -9.41 5.22 42.80
C ASN A 223 -9.90 3.85 43.28
N LEU A 224 -11.19 3.71 43.58
CA LEU A 224 -11.78 2.45 44.03
C LEU A 224 -11.73 1.37 42.95
N PHE A 225 -11.86 1.73 41.67
CA PHE A 225 -11.77 0.77 40.57
C PHE A 225 -10.36 0.18 40.45
N ILE A 226 -9.33 1.00 40.65
CA ILE A 226 -7.93 0.55 40.70
C ILE A 226 -7.67 -0.28 41.96
N GLU A 227 -8.19 0.13 43.11
CA GLU A 227 -8.10 -0.62 44.37
C GLU A 227 -8.76 -2.01 44.27
N LEU A 228 -9.94 -2.10 43.66
CA LEU A 228 -10.64 -3.36 43.41
C LEU A 228 -9.75 -4.35 42.64
N LYS A 229 -9.11 -3.88 41.56
CA LYS A 229 -8.17 -4.70 40.79
C LYS A 229 -6.93 -5.06 41.59
N GLN A 230 -6.35 -4.12 42.35
CA GLN A 230 -5.22 -4.40 43.23
C GLN A 230 -5.55 -5.49 44.25
N ARG A 231 -6.71 -5.41 44.90
CA ARG A 231 -7.19 -6.40 45.86
C ARG A 231 -7.40 -7.76 45.20
N PHE A 232 -8.02 -7.80 44.02
CA PHE A 232 -8.18 -9.04 43.25
C PHE A 232 -6.83 -9.68 42.92
N PHE A 233 -5.91 -8.94 42.30
CA PHE A 233 -4.59 -9.45 41.89
C PHE A 233 -3.61 -9.71 43.04
N SER A 234 -3.95 -9.33 44.27
CA SER A 234 -3.16 -9.63 45.47
C SER A 234 -3.52 -10.99 46.10
N LYS A 235 -4.57 -11.66 45.63
CA LYS A 235 -4.95 -12.99 46.11
C LYS A 235 -3.87 -14.03 45.75
N PRO A 236 -3.39 -14.84 46.71
CA PRO A 236 -2.30 -15.79 46.47
C PRO A 236 -2.69 -16.94 45.52
N ASP A 237 -3.96 -17.34 45.54
CA ASP A 237 -4.46 -18.55 44.90
C ASP A 237 -5.10 -18.29 43.52
N LEU A 238 -4.79 -17.16 42.87
CA LEU A 238 -5.30 -16.89 41.53
C LEU A 238 -4.73 -17.91 40.51
N PRO A 239 -5.60 -18.49 39.64
CA PRO A 239 -5.15 -19.35 38.55
C PRO A 239 -4.10 -18.65 37.67
N PRO A 240 -3.06 -19.35 37.17
CA PRO A 240 -2.00 -18.73 36.37
C PRO A 240 -2.51 -17.92 35.17
N PRO A 241 -3.48 -18.41 34.36
CA PRO A 241 -3.99 -17.65 33.22
C PRO A 241 -4.63 -16.32 33.63
N ILE A 242 -5.26 -16.25 34.80
CA ILE A 242 -5.87 -15.02 35.33
C ILE A 242 -4.80 -14.07 35.83
N ARG A 243 -3.77 -14.58 36.50
CA ARG A 243 -2.64 -13.78 37.02
C ARG A 243 -1.88 -13.05 35.91
N GLU A 244 -1.72 -13.71 34.76
CA GLU A 244 -1.06 -13.14 33.58
C GLU A 244 -1.82 -11.94 32.99
N LEU A 245 -3.14 -11.85 33.22
CA LEU A 245 -3.97 -10.74 32.75
C LEU A 245 -3.76 -9.44 33.53
N LYS A 246 -2.95 -9.44 34.61
CA LYS A 246 -2.74 -8.27 35.48
C LYS A 246 -2.42 -7.02 34.67
N LYS A 247 -1.44 -7.09 33.75
CA LYS A 247 -1.04 -5.93 32.95
C LYS A 247 -2.19 -5.39 32.11
N SER A 248 -2.85 -6.25 31.34
CA SER A 248 -3.98 -5.85 30.51
C SER A 248 -5.12 -5.26 31.34
N ALA A 249 -5.47 -5.88 32.47
CA ALA A 249 -6.54 -5.41 33.35
C ALA A 249 -6.27 -4.02 33.95
N PHE A 250 -5.02 -3.72 34.33
CA PHE A 250 -4.65 -2.39 34.80
C PHE A 250 -4.59 -1.36 33.66
N TYR A 251 -4.05 -1.73 32.50
CA TYR A 251 -3.99 -0.82 31.35
C TYR A 251 -5.39 -0.39 30.88
N GLU A 252 -6.29 -1.36 30.70
CA GLU A 252 -7.70 -1.11 30.33
C GLU A 252 -8.40 -0.22 31.36
N ALA A 253 -8.27 -0.51 32.66
CA ALA A 253 -8.91 0.31 33.68
C ALA A 253 -8.33 1.72 33.80
N LEU A 254 -7.01 1.87 33.73
CA LEU A 254 -6.38 3.18 33.85
C LEU A 254 -6.75 4.08 32.68
N THR A 255 -6.77 3.55 31.45
CA THR A 255 -7.16 4.31 30.26
C THR A 255 -8.66 4.61 30.20
N TRP A 256 -9.52 3.66 30.59
CA TRP A 256 -10.96 3.90 30.72
C TRP A 256 -11.26 4.97 31.78
N MET A 257 -10.62 4.90 32.95
CA MET A 257 -10.77 5.90 34.00
C MET A 257 -10.16 7.25 33.63
N ALA A 258 -9.07 7.28 32.85
CA ALA A 258 -8.53 8.53 32.31
C ALA A 258 -9.56 9.24 31.41
N TRP A 259 -10.25 8.51 30.52
CA TRP A 259 -11.35 9.07 29.74
C TRP A 259 -12.50 9.55 30.64
N GLN A 260 -12.95 8.74 31.61
CA GLN A 260 -14.04 9.11 32.52
C GLN A 260 -13.72 10.37 33.32
N LEU A 261 -12.49 10.48 33.83
CA LEU A 261 -12.00 11.67 34.56
C LEU A 261 -11.96 12.89 33.65
N TYR A 262 -11.45 12.75 32.43
CA TYR A 262 -11.43 13.84 31.44
C TYR A 262 -12.84 14.34 31.14
N TYR A 263 -13.76 13.42 30.86
CA TYR A 263 -15.16 13.72 30.58
C TYR A 263 -15.87 14.38 31.78
N SER A 264 -15.56 13.95 32.99
CA SER A 264 -16.16 14.47 34.22
C SER A 264 -15.56 15.80 34.70
N GLY A 265 -14.66 16.42 33.92
CA GLY A 265 -14.08 17.73 34.25
C GLY A 265 -12.82 17.67 35.13
N TYR A 266 -12.13 16.53 35.18
CA TYR A 266 -10.88 16.31 35.94
C TYR A 266 -9.69 16.00 35.00
N PRO A 267 -9.33 16.92 34.09
CA PRO A 267 -8.36 16.63 33.04
C PRO A 267 -6.93 16.44 33.58
N VAL A 268 -6.57 17.07 34.70
CA VAL A 268 -5.25 16.86 35.35
C VAL A 268 -5.13 15.43 35.88
N GLN A 269 -6.15 14.95 36.59
CA GLN A 269 -6.20 13.57 37.08
C GLN A 269 -6.25 12.56 35.93
N ALA A 270 -6.89 12.91 34.80
CA ALA A 270 -6.84 12.07 33.60
C ALA A 270 -5.39 11.87 33.10
N VAL A 271 -4.58 12.94 33.06
CA VAL A 271 -3.15 12.85 32.71
C VAL A 271 -2.39 11.95 33.69
N GLU A 272 -2.67 12.04 34.99
CA GLU A 272 -2.04 11.17 36.00
C GLU A 272 -2.37 9.69 35.76
N TYR A 273 -3.60 9.38 35.33
CA TYR A 273 -4.03 8.02 35.02
C TYR A 273 -3.39 7.50 33.73
N TYR A 274 -3.26 8.33 32.70
CA TYR A 274 -2.45 8.00 31.52
C TYR A 274 -1.00 7.71 31.92
N GLN A 275 -0.38 8.56 32.75
CA GLN A 275 0.97 8.34 33.25
C GLN A 275 1.10 7.01 34.01
N LYS A 276 0.16 6.67 34.90
CA LYS A 276 0.14 5.37 35.59
C LYS A 276 0.01 4.19 34.62
N SER A 277 -0.74 4.36 33.52
CA SER A 277 -0.96 3.29 32.53
C SER A 277 0.34 2.86 31.82
N LEU A 278 1.37 3.71 31.79
CA LEU A 278 2.67 3.41 31.17
C LEU A 278 3.38 2.20 31.81
N GLU A 279 3.15 1.92 33.10
CA GLU A 279 3.73 0.72 33.74
C GLU A 279 3.12 -0.58 33.18
N TYR A 280 1.90 -0.50 32.65
CA TYR A 280 1.08 -1.64 32.25
C TYR A 280 0.90 -1.77 30.74
N THR A 281 1.32 -0.77 29.96
CA THR A 281 1.14 -0.79 28.51
C THR A 281 1.90 -1.95 27.86
N PRO A 282 1.30 -2.67 26.89
CA PRO A 282 2.00 -3.66 26.08
C PRO A 282 2.71 -3.05 24.87
N TYR A 283 2.61 -1.73 24.67
CA TYR A 283 3.04 -1.03 23.47
C TYR A 283 4.33 -0.23 23.67
N SER A 284 4.96 0.20 22.57
CA SER A 284 6.02 1.22 22.62
C SER A 284 5.44 2.57 23.05
N ALA A 285 6.26 3.49 23.56
CA ALA A 285 5.80 4.79 24.03
C ALA A 285 4.97 5.55 22.98
N GLU A 286 5.39 5.51 21.72
CA GLU A 286 4.69 6.14 20.59
C GLU A 286 3.33 5.50 20.35
N LYS A 287 3.28 4.16 20.31
CA LYS A 287 2.01 3.44 20.09
C LYS A 287 1.06 3.59 21.28
N THR A 288 1.57 3.70 22.51
CA THR A 288 0.76 3.98 23.70
C THR A 288 0.08 5.33 23.61
N VAL A 289 0.78 6.38 23.17
CA VAL A 289 0.18 7.72 22.99
C VAL A 289 -0.91 7.69 21.93
N ILE A 290 -0.68 7.01 20.80
CA ILE A 290 -1.69 6.84 19.74
C ILE A 290 -2.92 6.10 20.30
N ASP A 291 -2.71 4.98 21.01
CA ASP A 291 -3.77 4.17 21.59
C ASP A 291 -4.60 4.95 22.63
N TRP A 292 -3.99 5.81 23.44
CA TRP A 292 -4.72 6.70 24.35
C TRP A 292 -5.71 7.59 23.61
N PHE A 293 -5.31 8.22 22.51
CA PHE A 293 -6.20 9.07 21.72
C PHE A 293 -7.25 8.27 20.95
N ASP A 294 -6.89 7.13 20.38
CA ASP A 294 -7.84 6.27 19.67
C ASP A 294 -8.95 5.79 20.62
N ARG A 295 -8.59 5.38 21.84
CA ARG A 295 -9.55 5.04 22.90
C ARG A 295 -10.39 6.22 23.32
N LEU A 296 -9.75 7.35 23.64
CA LEU A 296 -10.44 8.58 24.04
C LEU A 296 -11.45 9.03 22.96
N SER A 297 -11.07 8.92 21.68
CA SER A 297 -11.91 9.24 20.52
C SER A 297 -13.09 8.28 20.37
N ALA A 298 -12.81 6.98 20.35
CA ALA A 298 -13.82 5.93 20.17
C ALA A 298 -14.88 6.00 21.27
N ILE A 299 -14.45 6.11 22.54
CA ILE A 299 -15.37 6.17 23.68
C ILE A 299 -16.17 7.50 23.62
N SER A 300 -15.54 8.63 23.34
CA SER A 300 -16.26 9.91 23.22
C SER A 300 -17.34 9.86 22.15
N GLN A 301 -17.05 9.26 20.99
CA GLN A 301 -18.04 9.07 19.92
C GLN A 301 -19.21 8.19 20.38
N THR A 302 -18.92 7.09 21.09
CA THR A 302 -19.94 6.21 21.67
C THR A 302 -20.90 6.95 22.60
N TYR A 303 -20.40 7.90 23.40
CA TYR A 303 -21.21 8.71 24.31
C TYR A 303 -21.72 10.02 23.69
N GLY A 304 -21.64 10.19 22.35
CA GLY A 304 -22.15 11.37 21.65
C GLY A 304 -21.39 12.66 21.91
N ILE A 305 -20.16 12.57 22.41
CA ILE A 305 -19.31 13.71 22.80
C ILE A 305 -18.39 14.06 21.63
N LYS A 306 -18.33 15.35 21.29
CA LYS A 306 -17.32 15.85 20.36
C LYS A 306 -15.95 15.89 21.04
N SER A 307 -15.02 15.09 20.53
CA SER A 307 -13.65 15.08 21.00
C SER A 307 -12.94 16.39 20.64
N ASN A 308 -12.55 17.17 21.66
CA ASN A 308 -11.57 18.25 21.51
C ASN A 308 -10.31 17.84 22.26
N PHE A 309 -9.28 17.44 21.53
CA PHE A 309 -8.01 16.98 22.12
C PHE A 309 -7.05 18.15 22.38
N GLN A 310 -7.29 19.31 21.77
CA GLN A 310 -6.43 20.47 21.94
C GLN A 310 -6.45 20.96 23.39
N SER A 311 -7.59 20.88 24.08
CA SER A 311 -7.68 21.21 25.51
C SER A 311 -6.80 20.31 26.37
N LEU A 312 -6.74 19.02 26.07
CA LEU A 312 -5.85 18.08 26.77
C LEU A 312 -4.37 18.41 26.49
N ARG A 313 -4.01 18.66 25.22
CA ARG A 313 -2.62 18.99 24.81
C ARG A 313 -2.11 20.32 25.34
N ASN A 314 -3.01 21.25 25.62
CA ASN A 314 -2.67 22.55 26.20
C ASN A 314 -2.35 22.47 27.70
N LEU A 315 -2.61 21.34 28.37
CA LEU A 315 -2.30 21.18 29.78
C LEU A 315 -0.79 21.09 30.01
N PRO A 316 -0.24 21.83 30.99
CA PRO A 316 1.16 21.71 31.38
C PRO A 316 1.56 20.29 31.77
N GLU A 317 0.66 19.54 32.42
CA GLU A 317 0.88 18.16 32.84
C GLU A 317 1.01 17.23 31.64
N TRP A 318 0.15 17.40 30.62
CA TRP A 318 0.23 16.63 29.37
C TRP A 318 1.55 16.91 28.65
N GLN A 319 1.92 18.18 28.50
CA GLN A 319 3.17 18.56 27.84
C GLN A 319 4.40 17.99 28.57
N LYS A 320 4.40 17.99 29.90
CA LYS A 320 5.45 17.36 30.71
C LYS A 320 5.50 15.85 30.51
N LEU A 321 4.34 15.19 30.44
CA LEU A 321 4.25 13.75 30.19
C LEU A 321 4.79 13.39 28.80
N MET A 322 4.41 14.14 27.75
CA MET A 322 4.93 13.90 26.40
C MET A 322 6.45 14.05 26.33
N VAL A 323 7.02 15.06 27.00
CA VAL A 323 8.48 15.26 27.05
C VAL A 323 9.20 14.15 27.82
N SER A 324 8.55 13.50 28.79
CA SER A 324 9.18 12.43 29.57
C SER A 324 9.15 11.06 28.89
N ILE A 325 8.22 10.83 27.96
CA ILE A 325 8.04 9.53 27.31
C ILE A 325 8.49 9.49 25.85
N LEU A 326 8.44 10.61 25.13
CA LEU A 326 8.80 10.67 23.72
C LEU A 326 10.30 10.97 23.52
N PRO A 327 10.92 10.52 22.42
CA PRO A 327 12.33 10.76 22.14
C PRO A 327 12.72 12.25 22.20
N LYS A 328 13.95 12.55 22.63
CA LYS A 328 14.45 13.93 22.71
C LYS A 328 14.47 14.59 21.33
N LYS A 329 14.08 15.87 21.28
CA LYS A 329 13.95 16.72 20.08
C LYS A 329 15.24 17.06 19.32
N THR A 330 16.40 16.47 19.64
CA THR A 330 17.60 16.65 18.81
C THR A 330 17.51 15.70 17.62
N ALA A 331 16.65 16.03 16.66
CA ALA A 331 16.48 15.26 15.44
C ALA A 331 17.68 15.50 14.52
N ARG A 332 18.28 14.41 14.03
CA ARG A 332 19.28 14.44 12.96
C ARG A 332 18.63 14.30 11.59
N VAL A 333 17.48 13.62 11.52
CA VAL A 333 16.67 13.45 10.31
C VAL A 333 15.31 14.14 10.47
N SER A 334 14.93 14.96 9.50
CA SER A 334 13.54 15.42 9.36
C SER A 334 12.86 14.62 8.24
N VAL A 335 11.84 13.83 8.61
CA VAL A 335 11.00 13.12 7.65
C VAL A 335 9.93 14.07 7.14
N ILE A 336 9.85 14.25 5.83
CA ILE A 336 9.02 15.22 5.14
C ILE A 336 7.87 14.50 4.44
N ILE A 337 6.64 14.72 4.93
CA ILE A 337 5.44 14.08 4.41
C ILE A 337 4.47 15.14 3.86
N PRO A 338 4.42 15.36 2.53
CA PRO A 338 3.34 16.10 1.91
C PRO A 338 2.08 15.22 1.89
N ALA A 339 0.97 15.71 2.44
CA ALA A 339 -0.29 15.01 2.52
C ALA A 339 -1.38 15.78 1.75
N TYR A 340 -2.09 15.12 0.85
CA TYR A 340 -3.26 15.66 0.16
C TYR A 340 -4.20 14.52 -0.19
N ASP A 341 -5.40 14.52 0.38
CA ASP A 341 -6.46 13.53 0.13
C ASP A 341 -5.97 12.06 0.19
N CYS A 342 -5.30 11.72 1.30
CA CYS A 342 -4.63 10.43 1.50
C CYS A 342 -5.18 9.66 2.72
N GLU A 343 -6.45 9.84 3.08
CA GLU A 343 -7.08 9.24 4.27
C GLU A 343 -6.87 7.71 4.37
N LYS A 344 -6.80 7.04 3.22
CA LYS A 344 -6.61 5.58 3.13
C LYS A 344 -5.20 5.10 3.47
N TYR A 345 -4.19 5.94 3.24
CA TYR A 345 -2.78 5.51 3.24
C TYR A 345 -1.92 6.22 4.28
N ILE A 346 -2.32 7.42 4.70
CA ILE A 346 -1.53 8.30 5.54
C ILE A 346 -1.09 7.67 6.87
N VAL A 347 -1.93 6.80 7.45
CA VAL A 347 -1.59 6.06 8.67
C VAL A 347 -0.32 5.23 8.47
N ARG A 348 -0.27 4.44 7.39
CA ARG A 348 0.88 3.57 7.11
C ARG A 348 2.13 4.37 6.78
N ALA A 349 1.99 5.50 6.07
CA ALA A 349 3.09 6.41 5.80
C ALA A 349 3.70 6.93 7.10
N VAL A 350 2.88 7.56 7.97
CA VAL A 350 3.34 8.12 9.25
C VAL A 350 3.87 7.05 10.20
N GLU A 351 3.17 5.92 10.37
CA GLU A 351 3.63 4.83 11.23
C GLU A 351 4.97 4.24 10.73
N SER A 352 5.19 4.15 9.42
CA SER A 352 6.46 3.65 8.87
C SER A 352 7.66 4.55 9.19
N ALA A 353 7.43 5.85 9.38
CA ALA A 353 8.44 6.79 9.83
C ALA A 353 8.64 6.72 11.36
N ILE A 354 7.56 6.58 12.13
CA ILE A 354 7.60 6.46 13.61
C ILE A 354 8.38 5.20 14.03
N TYR A 355 8.11 4.07 13.38
CA TYR A 355 8.68 2.77 13.76
C TYR A 355 10.02 2.44 13.08
N GLN A 356 10.74 3.44 12.59
CA GLN A 356 12.12 3.24 12.12
C GLN A 356 13.04 2.76 13.24
N THR A 357 14.05 1.95 12.90
CA THR A 357 15.09 1.49 13.84
C THR A 357 15.95 2.66 14.33
N TYR A 358 16.25 3.62 13.46
CA TYR A 358 16.87 4.91 13.82
C TYR A 358 15.86 5.79 14.57
N LYS A 359 16.27 6.40 15.69
CA LYS A 359 15.37 7.14 16.60
C LYS A 359 15.54 8.66 16.63
N ASP A 360 16.64 9.19 16.08
CA ASP A 360 16.91 10.63 16.09
C ASP A 360 16.23 11.33 14.90
N TRP A 361 14.90 11.24 14.84
CA TRP A 361 14.08 11.84 13.81
C TRP A 361 13.06 12.84 14.37
N GLU A 362 12.59 13.73 13.51
CA GLU A 362 11.31 14.42 13.64
C GLU A 362 10.49 14.15 12.37
N ILE A 363 9.17 14.11 12.49
CA ILE A 363 8.26 13.92 11.35
C ILE A 363 7.47 15.20 11.16
N ILE A 364 7.49 15.74 9.95
CA ILE A 364 6.77 16.95 9.57
C ILE A 364 5.77 16.57 8.50
N VAL A 365 4.48 16.72 8.82
CA VAL A 365 3.38 16.47 7.89
C VAL A 365 2.79 17.80 7.49
N VAL A 366 2.84 18.12 6.20
CA VAL A 366 2.17 19.29 5.63
C VAL A 366 0.93 18.81 4.88
N ASP A 367 -0.23 19.07 5.46
CA ASP A 367 -1.52 18.86 4.82
C ASP A 367 -1.80 20.02 3.86
N ASP A 368 -1.72 19.72 2.58
CA ASP A 368 -1.86 20.63 1.46
C ASP A 368 -3.33 20.80 1.06
N GLY A 369 -4.18 21.07 2.04
CA GLY A 369 -5.59 21.38 1.82
C GLY A 369 -6.47 20.18 1.56
N SER A 370 -6.24 19.06 2.26
CA SER A 370 -7.06 17.85 2.15
C SER A 370 -8.53 18.15 2.46
N THR A 371 -9.40 17.58 1.64
CA THR A 371 -10.86 17.66 1.72
C THR A 371 -11.49 16.38 2.30
N ASP A 372 -10.70 15.31 2.40
CA ASP A 372 -11.07 14.03 3.00
C ASP A 372 -10.78 13.98 4.53
N SER A 373 -10.81 12.77 5.12
CA SER A 373 -10.57 12.59 6.55
C SER A 373 -9.10 12.63 6.97
N THR A 374 -8.14 12.94 6.08
CA THR A 374 -6.69 12.92 6.36
C THR A 374 -6.34 13.67 7.65
N SER A 375 -6.83 14.91 7.79
CA SER A 375 -6.58 15.72 8.99
C SER A 375 -7.14 15.06 10.26
N LYS A 376 -8.36 14.52 10.20
CA LYS A 376 -9.03 13.86 11.33
C LYS A 376 -8.30 12.58 11.74
N ILE A 377 -7.80 11.80 10.79
CA ILE A 377 -7.06 10.56 11.04
C ILE A 377 -5.71 10.84 11.72
N LEU A 378 -5.03 11.92 11.30
CA LEU A 378 -3.76 12.33 11.89
C LEU A 378 -3.89 12.95 13.29
N GLU A 379 -5.11 13.07 13.81
CA GLU A 379 -5.38 13.69 15.10
C GLU A 379 -4.79 12.89 16.27
N SER A 380 -4.76 11.55 16.21
CA SER A 380 -4.10 10.70 17.21
C SER A 380 -2.57 10.78 17.17
N TYR A 381 -1.99 11.39 16.12
CA TYR A 381 -0.55 11.45 15.89
C TYR A 381 0.05 12.82 16.23
N ARG A 382 -0.75 13.83 16.57
CA ARG A 382 -0.33 15.24 16.73
C ARG A 382 0.77 15.47 17.77
N ASP A 383 0.91 14.60 18.76
CA ASP A 383 1.99 14.68 19.76
C ASP A 383 3.31 14.07 19.25
N LEU A 384 3.25 13.25 18.19
CA LEU A 384 4.40 12.58 17.55
C LEU A 384 4.89 13.29 16.29
N ILE A 385 4.02 14.05 15.62
CA ILE A 385 4.32 14.75 14.37
C ILE A 385 4.19 16.26 14.52
N HIS A 386 4.99 17.01 13.75
CA HIS A 386 4.74 18.42 13.50
C HIS A 386 3.77 18.55 12.32
N TYR A 387 2.48 18.68 12.62
CA TYR A 387 1.46 18.88 11.59
C TYR A 387 1.26 20.36 11.26
N VAL A 388 1.17 20.66 9.97
CA VAL A 388 0.88 21.99 9.45
C VAL A 388 -0.16 21.88 8.36
N TYR A 389 -1.20 22.70 8.43
CA TYR A 389 -2.18 22.86 7.35
C TYR A 389 -1.82 24.05 6.47
N GLN A 390 -2.03 23.92 5.16
CA GLN A 390 -2.04 25.02 4.20
C GLN A 390 -3.16 24.83 3.18
N GLU A 391 -3.55 25.89 2.47
CA GLU A 391 -4.40 25.74 1.28
C GLU A 391 -3.63 24.99 0.17
N ASN A 392 -4.34 24.18 -0.61
CA ASN A 392 -3.75 23.35 -1.67
C ASN A 392 -2.95 24.18 -2.67
N GLN A 393 -1.65 23.92 -2.72
CA GLN A 393 -0.70 24.59 -3.60
C GLN A 393 0.25 23.63 -4.33
N GLY A 394 0.03 22.33 -4.21
CA GLY A 394 0.81 21.27 -4.82
C GLY A 394 1.96 20.76 -3.95
N ALA A 395 2.34 19.51 -4.19
CA ALA A 395 3.33 18.77 -3.42
C ALA A 395 4.70 19.47 -3.32
N ALA A 396 5.15 20.18 -4.37
CA ALA A 396 6.37 20.98 -4.34
C ALA A 396 6.34 22.03 -3.20
N LYS A 397 5.24 22.79 -3.06
CA LYS A 397 5.11 23.80 -2.01
C LYS A 397 4.97 23.16 -0.64
N ALA A 398 4.21 22.08 -0.53
CA ALA A 398 4.09 21.33 0.72
C ALA A 398 5.44 20.79 1.21
N ARG A 399 6.25 20.17 0.32
CA ARG A 399 7.61 19.72 0.63
C ARG A 399 8.51 20.87 1.04
N ASN A 400 8.52 21.97 0.29
CA ASN A 400 9.31 23.15 0.65
C ASN A 400 8.92 23.70 2.03
N LYS A 401 7.61 23.79 2.31
CA LYS A 401 7.12 24.26 3.61
C LYS A 401 7.60 23.37 4.75
N ALA A 402 7.56 22.07 4.57
CA ALA A 402 8.08 21.12 5.55
C ALA A 402 9.61 21.26 5.72
N CYS A 403 10.36 21.44 4.63
CA CYS A 403 11.81 21.64 4.66
C CYS A 403 12.23 22.95 5.35
N GLU A 404 11.42 24.01 5.26
CA GLU A 404 11.63 25.26 6.02
C GLU A 404 11.50 25.05 7.54
N LEU A 405 10.60 24.15 7.94
CA LEU A 405 10.33 23.84 9.36
C LEU A 405 11.29 22.79 9.92
N ALA A 406 11.94 22.02 9.04
CA ALA A 406 12.90 20.97 9.38
C ALA A 406 14.08 21.50 10.18
N LYS A 407 14.44 20.80 11.26
CA LYS A 407 15.58 21.08 12.14
C LYS A 407 16.74 20.11 11.92
N GLY A 408 16.44 18.92 11.40
CA GLY A 408 17.39 17.87 11.08
C GLY A 408 18.49 18.31 10.11
N GLU A 409 19.65 17.66 10.24
CA GLU A 409 20.76 17.75 9.30
C GLU A 409 20.37 17.18 7.93
N PHE A 410 19.58 16.10 7.94
CA PHE A 410 19.12 15.40 6.75
C PHE A 410 17.61 15.53 6.56
N LEU A 411 17.19 15.58 5.31
CA LEU A 411 15.79 15.55 4.88
C LEU A 411 15.52 14.20 4.23
N ALA A 412 14.58 13.44 4.77
CA ALA A 412 14.09 12.19 4.19
C ALA A 412 12.66 12.42 3.68
N PHE A 413 12.42 12.22 2.39
CA PHE A 413 11.10 12.46 1.81
C PHE A 413 10.26 11.18 1.85
N LEU A 414 8.97 11.32 2.12
CA LEU A 414 7.99 10.23 2.13
C LEU A 414 6.65 10.75 1.65
N ASP A 415 6.19 10.29 0.50
CA ASP A 415 4.86 10.66 0.00
C ASP A 415 3.76 9.99 0.85
N GLY A 416 2.62 10.67 1.03
CA GLY A 416 1.54 10.25 1.94
C GLY A 416 0.85 8.92 1.61
N ASP A 417 1.10 8.38 0.41
CA ASP A 417 0.61 7.11 -0.11
C ASP A 417 1.65 5.97 -0.08
N ASP A 418 2.92 6.30 0.16
CA ASP A 418 4.05 5.37 0.26
C ASP A 418 4.38 4.98 1.71
N PHE A 419 5.36 4.11 1.92
CA PHE A 419 5.89 3.82 3.26
C PHE A 419 7.33 3.32 3.24
N PHE A 420 8.06 3.55 4.33
CA PHE A 420 9.42 3.06 4.52
C PHE A 420 9.47 1.62 5.04
N LEU A 421 10.55 0.90 4.72
CA LEU A 421 10.93 -0.30 5.46
C LEU A 421 11.71 0.08 6.73
N PRO A 422 11.68 -0.74 7.81
CA PRO A 422 12.10 -0.33 9.16
C PRO A 422 13.52 0.22 9.29
N GLU A 423 14.46 -0.24 8.46
CA GLU A 423 15.89 0.10 8.55
C GLU A 423 16.31 1.23 7.61
N LYS A 424 15.37 1.86 6.88
CA LYS A 424 15.69 2.85 5.83
C LYS A 424 16.53 4.00 6.37
N LEU A 425 16.06 4.65 7.43
CA LEU A 425 16.74 5.81 7.99
C LEU A 425 18.12 5.45 8.55
N GLU A 426 18.23 4.33 9.26
CA GLU A 426 19.48 3.85 9.84
C GLU A 426 20.54 3.60 8.75
N LYS A 427 20.17 2.87 7.70
CA LYS A 427 21.11 2.53 6.62
C LYS A 427 21.50 3.73 5.78
N GLN A 428 20.58 4.66 5.51
CA GLN A 428 20.93 5.90 4.79
C GLN A 428 21.84 6.80 5.62
N ILE A 429 21.61 6.90 6.93
CA ILE A 429 22.48 7.67 7.84
C ILE A 429 23.88 7.05 7.91
N ALA A 430 23.98 5.71 7.96
CA ALA A 430 25.27 5.03 7.93
C ALA A 430 26.10 5.39 6.68
N CYS A 431 25.47 5.60 5.52
CA CYS A 431 26.16 6.09 4.32
C CYS A 431 26.74 7.50 4.54
N PHE A 432 25.97 8.43 5.09
CA PHE A 432 26.43 9.81 5.35
C PHE A 432 27.51 9.88 6.43
N ASP A 433 27.47 8.98 7.42
CA ASP A 433 28.49 8.85 8.45
C ASP A 433 29.80 8.28 7.90
N ALA A 434 29.70 7.29 7.00
CA ALA A 434 30.87 6.72 6.34
C ALA A 434 31.54 7.70 5.37
N ASP A 435 30.77 8.57 4.71
CA ASP A 435 31.31 9.59 3.81
C ASP A 435 30.58 10.94 4.00
N PRO A 436 31.15 11.84 4.82
CA PRO A 436 30.60 13.17 5.06
C PRO A 436 30.47 14.04 3.81
N SER A 437 31.16 13.73 2.71
CA SER A 437 31.07 14.48 1.45
C SER A 437 29.81 14.18 0.62
N LEU A 438 29.06 13.13 0.97
CA LEU A 438 27.80 12.78 0.30
C LEU A 438 26.76 13.85 0.56
N GLY A 439 26.09 14.30 -0.51
CA GLY A 439 24.95 15.22 -0.40
C GLY A 439 23.60 14.53 -0.51
N MET A 440 23.50 13.38 -1.20
CA MET A 440 22.26 12.63 -1.37
C MET A 440 22.49 11.11 -1.44
N VAL A 441 21.59 10.35 -0.84
CA VAL A 441 21.52 8.88 -0.91
C VAL A 441 20.12 8.49 -1.38
N GLN A 442 20.03 7.60 -2.38
CA GLN A 442 18.78 6.95 -2.77
C GLN A 442 18.88 5.43 -2.59
N ASN A 443 17.76 4.78 -2.31
CA ASN A 443 17.64 3.32 -2.25
C ASN A 443 16.69 2.78 -3.34
N GLY A 444 16.62 1.46 -3.50
CA GLY A 444 15.64 0.80 -4.35
C GLY A 444 14.28 0.72 -3.66
N TRP A 445 13.24 0.36 -4.41
CA TRP A 445 11.87 0.29 -3.88
C TRP A 445 11.13 -0.96 -4.32
N LEU A 446 10.13 -1.34 -3.53
CA LEU A 446 9.19 -2.40 -3.84
C LEU A 446 7.89 -1.77 -4.33
N MET A 447 7.48 -2.12 -5.54
CA MET A 447 6.16 -1.75 -6.05
C MET A 447 5.11 -2.57 -5.29
N VAL A 448 4.10 -1.90 -4.77
CA VAL A 448 2.98 -2.55 -4.06
C VAL A 448 1.64 -2.06 -4.58
N ASP A 449 0.61 -2.90 -4.50
CA ASP A 449 -0.74 -2.53 -4.90
C ASP A 449 -1.40 -1.57 -3.89
N GLU A 450 -2.66 -1.20 -4.15
CA GLU A 450 -3.45 -0.32 -3.28
C GLU A 450 -3.58 -0.85 -1.85
N ASN A 451 -3.59 -2.17 -1.66
CA ASN A 451 -3.64 -2.84 -0.35
C ASN A 451 -2.25 -3.04 0.28
N GLY A 452 -1.20 -2.79 -0.51
CA GLY A 452 0.19 -2.86 -0.10
C GLY A 452 0.77 -4.26 -0.19
N LYS A 453 0.21 -5.09 -1.07
CA LYS A 453 0.76 -6.38 -1.47
C LYS A 453 1.83 -6.18 -2.53
N ASP A 454 2.90 -6.96 -2.42
CA ASP A 454 4.06 -6.92 -3.32
C ASP A 454 3.67 -7.20 -4.79
N ILE A 455 4.16 -6.35 -5.69
CA ILE A 455 4.06 -6.50 -7.14
C ILE A 455 5.43 -6.88 -7.70
N SER A 456 6.42 -6.00 -7.57
CA SER A 456 7.75 -6.20 -8.16
C SER A 456 8.83 -5.35 -7.46
N PRO A 457 10.06 -5.90 -7.26
CA PRO A 457 11.20 -5.12 -6.79
C PRO A 457 11.79 -4.27 -7.91
N VAL A 458 12.20 -3.04 -7.60
CA VAL A 458 12.88 -2.14 -8.53
C VAL A 458 14.28 -1.83 -8.00
N MET A 459 15.29 -2.17 -8.80
CA MET A 459 16.72 -1.99 -8.50
C MET A 459 17.33 -1.03 -9.53
N PRO A 460 17.18 0.30 -9.38
CA PRO A 460 17.55 1.26 -10.43
C PRO A 460 19.03 1.19 -10.85
N TRP A 461 19.91 0.75 -9.94
CA TRP A 461 21.34 0.61 -10.20
C TRP A 461 21.70 -0.50 -11.20
N GLN A 462 20.76 -1.36 -11.60
CA GLN A 462 20.99 -2.33 -12.67
C GLN A 462 21.05 -1.65 -14.05
N LEU A 463 20.26 -0.59 -14.25
CA LEU A 463 20.24 0.20 -15.49
C LEU A 463 21.14 1.44 -15.40
N ALA A 464 21.19 2.06 -14.22
CA ALA A 464 21.97 3.26 -13.94
C ALA A 464 22.93 3.03 -12.76
N PRO A 465 24.10 2.38 -12.99
CA PRO A 465 25.00 1.95 -11.92
C PRO A 465 25.51 3.10 -11.04
N GLN A 466 25.56 4.31 -11.59
CA GLN A 466 25.93 5.54 -10.89
C GLN A 466 24.71 6.45 -10.73
N LEU A 467 24.72 7.25 -9.67
CA LEU A 467 23.70 8.25 -9.40
C LEU A 467 24.26 9.64 -9.71
N ASP A 468 24.47 9.94 -10.99
CA ASP A 468 25.10 11.19 -11.46
C ASP A 468 24.22 11.93 -12.47
N LEU A 469 24.69 13.09 -12.92
CA LEU A 469 23.94 13.96 -13.84
C LEU A 469 23.57 13.26 -15.16
N GLU A 470 24.50 12.49 -15.73
CA GLU A 470 24.27 11.75 -16.98
C GLU A 470 23.16 10.70 -16.81
N ASN A 471 23.19 9.97 -15.70
CA ASN A 471 22.17 8.97 -15.39
C ASN A 471 20.81 9.62 -15.04
N PHE A 472 20.77 10.76 -14.36
CA PHE A 472 19.52 11.50 -14.13
C PHE A 472 18.88 11.97 -15.43
N VAL A 473 19.68 12.50 -16.36
CA VAL A 473 19.20 12.93 -17.68
C VAL A 473 18.65 11.74 -18.47
N THR A 474 19.37 10.61 -18.46
CA THR A 474 19.07 9.46 -19.31
C THR A 474 17.94 8.60 -18.76
N TYR A 475 17.96 8.29 -17.46
CA TYR A 475 17.08 7.31 -16.83
C TYR A 475 16.05 7.92 -15.88
N LYS A 476 16.18 9.21 -15.52
CA LYS A 476 15.22 9.92 -14.65
C LYS A 476 14.96 9.16 -13.34
N ASN A 477 16.01 8.54 -12.82
CA ASN A 477 16.05 7.63 -11.68
C ASN A 477 15.98 8.38 -10.34
N VAL A 478 14.90 9.16 -10.16
CA VAL A 478 14.57 9.84 -8.91
C VAL A 478 13.26 9.30 -8.35
N ARG A 479 13.23 9.06 -7.05
CA ARG A 479 12.00 8.75 -6.31
C ARG A 479 12.03 9.48 -4.97
N PRO A 480 11.10 10.42 -4.71
CA PRO A 480 11.08 11.17 -3.46
C PRO A 480 11.11 10.26 -2.23
N SER A 481 10.20 9.28 -2.14
CA SER A 481 10.14 8.34 -1.01
C SER A 481 11.39 7.46 -0.82
N ALA A 482 12.31 7.38 -1.79
CA ALA A 482 13.59 6.68 -1.64
C ALA A 482 14.76 7.61 -1.33
N MET A 483 14.54 8.93 -1.35
CA MET A 483 15.59 9.94 -1.28
C MET A 483 15.80 10.46 0.15
N MET A 484 17.06 10.54 0.55
CA MET A 484 17.52 11.32 1.70
C MET A 484 18.67 12.23 1.27
N LEU A 485 18.67 13.49 1.71
CA LEU A 485 19.71 14.46 1.36
C LEU A 485 20.07 15.39 2.52
N ARG A 486 21.28 15.96 2.49
CA ARG A 486 21.67 17.00 3.47
C ARG A 486 20.87 18.28 3.23
N ARG A 487 20.25 18.81 4.28
CA ARG A 487 19.39 20.00 4.24
C ARG A 487 20.09 21.21 3.58
N GLU A 488 21.40 21.34 3.73
CA GLU A 488 22.20 22.40 3.09
C GLU A 488 22.08 22.43 1.56
N TRP A 489 21.92 21.26 0.90
CA TRP A 489 21.76 21.21 -0.55
C TRP A 489 20.40 21.74 -0.99
N TRP A 490 19.34 21.45 -0.22
CA TRP A 490 18.03 22.06 -0.43
C TRP A 490 18.09 23.58 -0.28
N GLN A 491 18.76 24.09 0.76
CA GLN A 491 18.94 25.53 0.99
C GLN A 491 19.72 26.20 -0.15
N ARG A 492 20.83 25.57 -0.60
CA ARG A 492 21.68 26.09 -1.67
C ARG A 492 20.96 26.19 -3.02
N LEU A 493 20.00 25.30 -3.27
CA LEU A 493 19.26 25.22 -4.52
C LEU A 493 17.93 26.00 -4.52
N GLY A 494 17.47 26.47 -3.36
CA GLY A 494 16.17 27.15 -3.21
C GLY A 494 14.96 26.21 -3.26
N GLY A 495 15.16 24.93 -2.99
CA GLY A 495 14.09 23.92 -2.93
C GLY A 495 13.52 23.44 -4.26
N PHE A 496 12.34 22.80 -4.18
CA PHE A 496 11.59 22.25 -5.32
C PHE A 496 10.88 23.38 -6.07
N ASP A 497 10.88 23.35 -7.40
CA ASP A 497 10.23 24.39 -8.20
C ASP A 497 8.73 24.07 -8.38
N PRO A 498 7.81 24.91 -7.86
CA PRO A 498 6.37 24.64 -7.91
C PRO A 498 5.76 24.78 -9.31
N ARG A 499 6.54 25.20 -10.32
CA ARG A 499 6.06 25.33 -11.70
C ARG A 499 6.01 24.00 -12.45
N PHE A 500 6.59 22.93 -11.91
CA PHE A 500 6.76 21.66 -12.62
C PHE A 500 6.00 20.46 -12.03
N PRO A 501 4.74 20.54 -11.56
CA PRO A 501 4.03 19.35 -11.09
C PRO A 501 3.74 18.38 -12.24
N PRO A 502 3.89 17.04 -12.09
CA PRO A 502 4.39 16.29 -10.92
C PRO A 502 5.90 15.93 -11.02
N THR A 503 6.67 16.66 -11.82
CA THR A 503 8.09 16.42 -12.14
C THR A 503 9.06 17.36 -11.39
N GLU A 504 8.62 18.00 -10.31
CA GLU A 504 9.43 18.91 -9.51
C GLU A 504 10.65 18.23 -8.88
N ASP A 505 10.56 16.92 -8.66
CA ASP A 505 11.59 16.07 -8.10
C ASP A 505 12.74 15.82 -9.09
N LEU A 506 12.42 15.60 -10.37
CA LEU A 506 13.40 15.48 -11.44
C LEU A 506 14.15 16.79 -11.67
N ASP A 507 13.44 17.93 -11.75
CA ASP A 507 14.09 19.24 -11.84
C ASP A 507 15.07 19.46 -10.67
N PHE A 508 14.64 19.15 -9.44
CA PHE A 508 15.48 19.29 -8.26
C PHE A 508 16.73 18.39 -8.34
N ALA A 509 16.58 17.11 -8.70
CA ALA A 509 17.69 16.18 -8.85
C ALA A 509 18.70 16.61 -9.92
N LEU A 510 18.21 17.10 -11.07
CA LEU A 510 19.05 17.63 -12.16
C LEU A 510 19.85 18.86 -11.71
N ARG A 511 19.20 19.83 -11.04
CA ARG A 511 19.89 21.01 -10.49
C ARG A 511 20.93 20.63 -9.44
N LEU A 512 20.60 19.65 -8.59
CA LEU A 512 21.47 19.16 -7.53
C LEU A 512 22.72 18.49 -8.10
N ALA A 513 22.57 17.56 -9.05
CA ALA A 513 23.69 16.89 -9.69
C ALA A 513 24.55 17.87 -10.54
N LEU A 514 23.92 18.81 -11.26
CA LEU A 514 24.64 19.84 -12.02
C LEU A 514 25.49 20.77 -11.16
N LYS A 515 25.08 21.02 -9.91
CA LYS A 515 25.89 21.79 -8.94
C LYS A 515 27.01 20.98 -8.28
N GLY A 516 27.22 19.74 -8.70
CA GLY A 516 28.32 18.88 -8.22
C GLY A 516 28.02 18.17 -6.91
N CYS A 517 26.75 17.95 -6.57
CA CYS A 517 26.38 17.18 -5.40
C CYS A 517 26.77 15.71 -5.57
N LYS A 518 27.54 15.17 -4.61
CA LYS A 518 27.92 13.76 -4.61
C LYS A 518 26.75 12.90 -4.16
N CYS A 519 26.30 12.02 -5.05
CA CYS A 519 25.11 11.20 -4.86
C CYS A 519 25.45 9.72 -5.02
N ILE A 520 24.83 8.85 -4.21
CA ILE A 520 25.05 7.40 -4.31
C ILE A 520 23.76 6.60 -4.21
N TRP A 521 23.81 5.38 -4.77
CA TRP A 521 22.86 4.32 -4.48
C TRP A 521 23.27 3.58 -3.20
N LEU A 522 22.37 3.54 -2.22
CA LEU A 522 22.31 2.45 -1.26
C LEU A 522 21.61 1.28 -1.96
N LYS A 523 22.37 0.25 -2.34
CA LYS A 523 21.91 -0.85 -3.22
C LYS A 523 21.06 -1.89 -2.46
N GLU A 524 20.02 -1.42 -1.79
CA GLU A 524 19.03 -2.20 -1.04
C GLU A 524 17.63 -1.65 -1.32
N ILE A 525 16.61 -2.50 -1.18
CA ILE A 525 15.21 -2.08 -1.27
C ILE A 525 14.74 -1.69 0.13
N LEU A 526 14.41 -0.41 0.34
CA LEU A 526 14.09 0.15 1.67
C LEU A 526 12.84 1.05 1.68
N THR A 527 12.15 1.15 0.55
CA THR A 527 10.92 1.94 0.39
C THR A 527 9.89 1.08 -0.34
N CYS A 528 8.62 1.24 -0.01
CA CYS A 528 7.52 0.68 -0.80
C CYS A 528 6.77 1.80 -1.49
N TYR A 529 6.64 1.68 -2.82
CA TYR A 529 5.95 2.62 -3.68
C TYR A 529 4.57 2.06 -4.05
N ARG A 530 3.50 2.78 -3.72
CA ARG A 530 2.13 2.31 -3.92
C ARG A 530 1.59 2.65 -5.31
N GLN A 531 0.95 1.69 -5.95
CA GLN A 531 0.18 1.90 -7.18
C GLN A 531 -1.33 1.93 -6.88
N HIS A 532 -1.99 3.04 -7.21
CA HIS A 532 -3.44 3.18 -7.22
C HIS A 532 -3.92 4.17 -8.30
N SER A 533 -5.23 4.21 -8.54
CA SER A 533 -5.85 5.04 -9.59
C SER A 533 -5.64 6.55 -9.36
N SER A 534 -5.58 6.98 -8.10
CA SER A 534 -5.39 8.38 -7.70
C SER A 534 -3.94 8.87 -7.64
N ASN A 535 -2.91 8.08 -8.00
CA ASN A 535 -1.53 8.57 -7.96
C ASN A 535 -1.41 9.86 -8.79
N LEU A 536 -0.65 10.85 -8.33
CA LEU A 536 -0.36 12.07 -9.12
C LEU A 536 0.20 11.74 -10.51
N MET A 537 0.89 10.60 -10.62
CA MET A 537 1.42 10.02 -11.85
C MET A 537 0.37 9.42 -12.78
N SER A 538 -0.93 9.37 -12.43
CA SER A 538 -1.99 8.75 -13.25
C SER A 538 -2.50 9.67 -14.38
N GLY A 539 -2.33 10.99 -14.26
CA GLY A 539 -2.69 11.97 -15.29
C GLY A 539 -1.66 12.10 -16.41
N GLY A 540 -1.60 11.13 -17.33
CA GLY A 540 -0.56 10.99 -18.35
C GLY A 540 -0.23 12.27 -19.14
N ARG A 541 -1.25 13.04 -19.60
CA ARG A 541 -1.04 14.27 -20.37
C ARG A 541 -0.33 15.39 -19.58
N LYS A 542 -0.68 15.59 -18.30
CA LYS A 542 -0.05 16.62 -17.45
C LYS A 542 1.41 16.27 -17.15
N MET A 543 1.66 14.99 -16.86
CA MET A 543 3.02 14.46 -16.65
C MET A 543 3.92 14.73 -17.86
N MET A 544 3.43 14.43 -19.07
CA MET A 544 4.17 14.65 -20.32
C MET A 544 4.56 16.10 -20.52
N GLN A 545 3.60 17.02 -20.44
CA GLN A 545 3.84 18.44 -20.64
C GLN A 545 4.86 18.97 -19.62
N SER A 546 4.74 18.53 -18.37
CA SER A 546 5.69 18.90 -17.31
C SER A 546 7.09 18.37 -17.58
N MET A 547 7.21 17.09 -17.93
CA MET A 547 8.49 16.44 -18.27
C MET A 547 9.19 17.10 -19.46
N GLU A 548 8.45 17.39 -20.53
CA GLU A 548 9.00 18.05 -21.72
C GLU A 548 9.54 19.44 -21.37
N VAL A 549 8.77 20.23 -20.61
CA VAL A 549 9.14 21.57 -20.13
C VAL A 549 10.37 21.52 -19.22
N VAL A 550 10.43 20.62 -18.25
CA VAL A 550 11.58 20.46 -17.34
C VAL A 550 12.84 20.16 -18.15
N MET A 551 12.77 19.20 -19.06
CA MET A 551 13.94 18.81 -19.84
C MET A 551 14.35 19.88 -20.87
N GLU A 552 13.41 20.62 -21.49
CA GLU A 552 13.76 21.72 -22.40
C GLU A 552 14.43 22.85 -21.62
N ASN A 553 13.87 23.21 -20.46
CA ASN A 553 14.47 24.20 -19.58
C ASN A 553 15.85 23.78 -19.11
N PHE A 554 16.04 22.50 -18.77
CA PHE A 554 17.33 21.95 -18.39
C PHE A 554 18.35 22.05 -19.53
N PHE A 555 18.02 21.58 -20.74
CA PHE A 555 18.92 21.62 -21.90
C PHE A 555 19.19 23.04 -22.44
N ALA A 556 18.27 23.99 -22.19
CA ALA A 556 18.45 25.40 -22.53
C ALA A 556 19.46 26.12 -21.63
N ARG A 557 19.89 25.52 -20.52
CA ARG A 557 20.80 26.16 -19.58
C ARG A 557 22.18 26.43 -20.22
N PRO A 558 22.79 27.60 -19.98
CA PRO A 558 24.11 27.93 -20.52
C PRO A 558 25.25 27.22 -19.78
N ASP A 559 25.04 26.79 -18.53
CA ASP A 559 26.05 26.16 -17.67
C ASP A 559 26.20 24.64 -17.86
N LEU A 560 25.51 24.03 -18.83
CA LEU A 560 25.63 22.59 -19.07
C LEU A 560 26.98 22.19 -19.69
N PRO A 561 27.66 21.16 -19.15
CA PRO A 561 28.82 20.54 -19.77
C PRO A 561 28.50 19.97 -21.17
N GLN A 562 29.49 20.00 -22.07
CA GLN A 562 29.28 19.58 -23.46
C GLN A 562 28.84 18.12 -23.59
N HIS A 563 29.42 17.20 -22.81
CA HIS A 563 29.03 15.79 -22.85
C HIS A 563 27.56 15.58 -22.46
N ILE A 564 27.03 16.37 -21.51
CA ILE A 564 25.60 16.35 -21.16
C ILE A 564 24.74 16.92 -22.28
N ARG A 565 25.17 18.00 -22.94
CA ARG A 565 24.45 18.56 -24.10
C ARG A 565 24.28 17.54 -25.21
N ASN A 566 25.31 16.72 -25.44
CA ASN A 566 25.29 15.66 -26.46
C ASN A 566 24.22 14.59 -26.16
N LEU A 567 23.80 14.42 -24.90
CA LEU A 567 22.72 13.49 -24.53
C LEU A 567 21.33 13.96 -24.98
N LYS A 568 21.14 15.24 -25.34
CA LYS A 568 19.80 15.80 -25.65
C LYS A 568 19.05 14.96 -26.66
N ARG A 569 19.70 14.56 -27.76
CA ARG A 569 19.05 13.80 -28.83
C ARG A 569 18.59 12.42 -28.34
N ALA A 570 19.48 11.68 -27.68
CA ALA A 570 19.17 10.35 -27.16
C ALA A 570 18.10 10.40 -26.04
N GLU A 571 18.18 11.38 -25.15
CA GLU A 571 17.18 11.64 -24.11
C GLU A 571 15.81 11.91 -24.71
N ARG A 572 15.74 12.82 -25.70
CA ARG A 572 14.48 13.21 -26.36
C ARG A 572 13.81 12.03 -27.01
N PHE A 573 14.57 11.23 -27.74
CA PHE A 573 14.07 10.00 -28.33
C PHE A 573 13.49 9.06 -27.26
N LYS A 574 14.26 8.69 -26.23
CA LYS A 574 13.79 7.78 -25.17
C LYS A 574 12.56 8.32 -24.43
N CYS A 575 12.56 9.61 -24.10
CA CYS A 575 11.45 10.25 -23.40
C CYS A 575 10.15 10.19 -24.22
N LEU A 576 10.22 10.52 -25.52
CA LEU A 576 9.05 10.51 -26.40
C LEU A 576 8.48 9.10 -26.62
N VAL A 577 9.34 8.08 -26.70
CA VAL A 577 8.90 6.68 -26.81
C VAL A 577 8.24 6.19 -25.51
N TRP A 578 8.81 6.55 -24.34
CA TRP A 578 8.20 6.23 -23.05
C TRP A 578 6.82 6.92 -22.89
N ILE A 579 6.73 8.18 -23.31
CA ILE A 579 5.47 8.93 -23.34
C ILE A 579 4.45 8.24 -24.26
N ALA A 580 4.87 7.81 -25.46
CA ALA A 580 4.01 7.11 -26.40
C ALA A 580 3.44 5.81 -25.80
N TRP A 581 4.28 5.01 -25.14
CA TRP A 581 3.83 3.81 -24.42
C TRP A 581 2.78 4.16 -23.38
N ARG A 582 3.01 5.24 -22.63
CA ARG A 582 2.08 5.67 -21.58
C ARG A 582 0.72 6.07 -22.16
N MET A 583 0.72 6.80 -23.27
CA MET A 583 -0.50 7.19 -23.98
C MET A 583 -1.25 5.98 -24.54
N TYR A 584 -0.54 5.01 -25.10
CA TYR A 584 -1.13 3.74 -25.54
C TYR A 584 -1.85 3.03 -24.39
N ARG A 585 -1.15 2.83 -23.28
CA ARG A 585 -1.68 2.15 -22.09
C ARG A 585 -2.93 2.82 -21.52
N ASP A 586 -2.94 4.15 -21.51
CA ASP A 586 -4.03 4.96 -20.95
C ASP A 586 -5.18 5.20 -21.98
N GLY A 587 -5.05 4.65 -23.20
CA GLY A 587 -6.08 4.71 -24.26
C GLY A 587 -6.07 6.00 -25.11
N TYR A 588 -5.02 6.81 -25.01
CA TYR A 588 -4.83 8.07 -25.74
C TYR A 588 -4.05 7.83 -27.05
N LEU A 589 -4.66 7.12 -28.00
CA LEU A 589 -3.99 6.75 -29.26
C LEU A 589 -3.49 7.96 -30.10
N PRO A 590 -4.22 9.08 -30.22
CA PRO A 590 -3.71 10.24 -30.97
C PRO A 590 -2.42 10.83 -30.36
N GLU A 591 -2.34 10.93 -29.04
CA GLU A 591 -1.15 11.42 -28.34
C GLU A 591 0.01 10.42 -28.38
N MET A 592 -0.28 9.11 -28.45
CA MET A 592 0.73 8.09 -28.76
C MET A 592 1.35 8.37 -30.14
N VAL A 593 0.53 8.54 -31.18
CA VAL A 593 0.98 8.84 -32.55
C VAL A 593 1.84 10.10 -32.58
N GLU A 594 1.34 11.20 -31.99
CA GLU A 594 2.07 12.47 -31.92
C GLU A 594 3.47 12.30 -31.29
N SER A 595 3.55 11.50 -30.23
CA SER A 595 4.81 11.27 -29.52
C SER A 595 5.78 10.38 -30.31
N LEU A 596 5.28 9.34 -30.98
CA LEU A 596 6.09 8.50 -31.87
C LEU A 596 6.60 9.30 -33.06
N GLU A 597 5.75 10.13 -33.67
CA GLU A 597 6.12 11.01 -34.79
C GLU A 597 7.21 12.00 -34.39
N LYS A 598 7.06 12.68 -33.25
CA LYS A 598 8.12 13.55 -32.70
C LYS A 598 9.41 12.78 -32.45
N SER A 599 9.33 11.53 -31.99
CA SER A 599 10.53 10.71 -31.72
C SER A 599 11.36 10.45 -32.98
N LEU A 600 10.74 10.40 -34.17
CA LEU A 600 11.42 10.20 -35.45
C LEU A 600 12.44 11.30 -35.78
N HIS A 601 12.26 12.52 -35.26
CA HIS A 601 13.24 13.60 -35.42
C HIS A 601 14.54 13.33 -34.65
N TYR A 602 14.44 12.59 -33.55
CA TYR A 602 15.54 12.34 -32.63
C TYR A 602 16.13 10.93 -32.74
N THR A 603 15.48 10.03 -33.50
CA THR A 603 15.91 8.62 -33.57
C THR A 603 17.38 8.49 -33.99
N PRO A 604 18.16 7.64 -33.30
CA PRO A 604 19.49 7.23 -33.72
C PRO A 604 19.44 5.99 -34.61
N TYR A 605 18.26 5.44 -34.93
CA TYR A 605 18.10 4.18 -35.65
C TYR A 605 17.57 4.40 -37.07
N THR A 606 17.70 3.38 -37.93
CA THR A 606 17.01 3.34 -39.23
C THR A 606 15.49 3.33 -39.02
N GLY A 607 14.71 3.52 -40.09
CA GLY A 607 13.24 3.47 -40.01
C GLY A 607 12.72 2.18 -39.37
N THR A 608 13.22 1.03 -39.83
CA THR A 608 12.88 -0.29 -39.27
C THR A 608 13.44 -0.48 -37.87
N GLY A 609 14.70 -0.08 -37.62
CA GLY A 609 15.31 -0.15 -36.29
C GLY A 609 14.57 0.68 -35.24
N THR A 610 13.99 1.82 -35.65
CA THR A 610 13.17 2.67 -34.79
C THR A 610 11.89 1.96 -34.35
N VAL A 611 11.18 1.32 -35.28
CA VAL A 611 9.96 0.55 -34.97
C VAL A 611 10.26 -0.61 -34.01
N PHE A 612 11.35 -1.35 -34.23
CA PHE A 612 11.77 -2.39 -33.30
C PHE A 612 12.08 -1.82 -31.91
N ASN A 613 12.78 -0.68 -31.84
CA ASN A 613 13.05 -0.04 -30.56
C ASN A 613 11.78 0.40 -29.83
N TRP A 614 10.78 0.93 -30.55
CA TRP A 614 9.48 1.26 -29.95
C TRP A 614 8.82 0.02 -29.33
N LEU A 615 8.76 -1.09 -30.07
CA LEU A 615 8.17 -2.34 -29.56
C LEU A 615 8.90 -2.88 -28.33
N GLU A 616 10.23 -2.94 -28.36
CA GLU A 616 11.02 -3.41 -27.23
C GLU A 616 10.87 -2.50 -26.01
N THR A 617 10.80 -1.18 -26.22
CA THR A 617 10.55 -0.22 -25.14
C THR A 617 9.15 -0.40 -24.55
N PHE A 618 8.12 -0.53 -25.39
CA PHE A 618 6.74 -0.75 -24.92
C PHE A 618 6.62 -2.04 -24.12
N LYS A 619 7.28 -3.12 -24.58
CA LYS A 619 7.33 -4.38 -23.87
C LYS A 619 8.03 -4.24 -22.51
N GLY A 620 9.26 -3.73 -22.50
CA GLY A 620 10.07 -3.63 -21.28
C GLY A 620 9.42 -2.74 -20.21
N VAL A 621 8.84 -1.61 -20.61
CA VAL A 621 8.13 -0.72 -19.66
C VAL A 621 6.82 -1.36 -19.18
N SER A 622 6.12 -2.12 -20.02
CA SER A 622 4.93 -2.86 -19.56
C SER A 622 5.29 -3.86 -18.45
N GLU A 623 6.36 -4.63 -18.65
CA GLU A 623 6.86 -5.60 -17.67
C GLU A 623 7.27 -4.93 -16.34
N GLU A 624 7.95 -3.78 -16.40
CA GLU A 624 8.34 -3.00 -15.20
C GLU A 624 7.12 -2.61 -14.35
N TYR A 625 6.02 -2.23 -15.00
CA TYR A 625 4.78 -1.85 -14.34
C TYR A 625 3.83 -3.04 -14.08
N GLY A 626 4.25 -4.28 -14.34
CA GLY A 626 3.46 -5.49 -14.07
C GLY A 626 2.33 -5.75 -15.08
N TYR A 627 2.41 -5.17 -16.29
CA TYR A 627 1.45 -5.37 -17.37
C TYR A 627 1.95 -6.39 -18.39
N ASN A 628 1.04 -7.24 -18.89
CA ASN A 628 1.31 -8.08 -20.05
C ASN A 628 1.16 -7.25 -21.33
N PHE A 629 2.26 -7.04 -22.05
CA PHE A 629 2.25 -6.34 -23.33
C PHE A 629 1.79 -7.25 -24.47
N ASP A 630 0.69 -6.88 -25.12
CA ASP A 630 0.20 -7.56 -26.32
C ASP A 630 0.65 -6.82 -27.58
N ALA A 631 1.80 -7.25 -28.13
CA ALA A 631 2.34 -6.69 -29.37
C ALA A 631 1.40 -6.93 -30.57
N TYR A 632 0.60 -8.00 -30.56
CA TYR A 632 -0.36 -8.28 -31.64
C TYR A 632 -1.51 -7.27 -31.62
N ALA A 633 -2.05 -6.96 -30.44
CA ALA A 633 -3.08 -5.92 -30.30
C ALA A 633 -2.58 -4.55 -30.80
N LEU A 634 -1.36 -4.14 -30.41
CA LEU A 634 -0.75 -2.88 -30.86
C LEU A 634 -0.55 -2.84 -32.38
N THR A 635 0.02 -3.90 -32.97
CA THR A 635 0.36 -3.94 -34.40
C THR A 635 -0.86 -3.98 -35.33
N ASN A 636 -2.03 -4.35 -34.81
CA ASN A 636 -3.29 -4.29 -35.53
C ASN A 636 -4.00 -2.92 -35.47
N LEU A 637 -3.50 -1.96 -34.69
CA LEU A 637 -4.07 -0.62 -34.66
C LEU A 637 -3.74 0.13 -35.97
N PRO A 638 -4.74 0.75 -36.62
CA PRO A 638 -4.52 1.61 -37.78
C PRO A 638 -3.47 2.70 -37.52
N GLU A 639 -3.54 3.31 -36.33
CA GLU A 639 -2.60 4.34 -35.86
C GLU A 639 -1.16 3.84 -35.82
N TRP A 640 -0.95 2.59 -35.40
CA TRP A 640 0.38 1.98 -35.36
C TRP A 640 0.87 1.67 -36.77
N GLN A 641 0.03 1.11 -37.63
CA GLN A 641 0.39 0.77 -39.01
C GLN A 641 0.79 2.01 -39.83
N GLU A 642 0.07 3.11 -39.63
CA GLU A 642 0.42 4.41 -40.20
C GLU A 642 1.80 4.86 -39.71
N MET A 643 2.07 4.80 -38.40
CA MET A 643 3.37 5.17 -37.84
C MET A 643 4.52 4.29 -38.34
N VAL A 644 4.30 3.00 -38.55
CA VAL A 644 5.30 2.10 -39.16
C VAL A 644 5.62 2.53 -40.59
N ALA A 645 4.60 2.89 -41.38
CA ALA A 645 4.81 3.37 -42.74
C ALA A 645 5.54 4.72 -42.78
N ILE A 646 5.23 5.63 -41.85
CA ILE A 646 5.93 6.92 -41.69
C ILE A 646 7.39 6.69 -41.26
N ALA A 647 7.62 5.83 -40.28
CA ALA A 647 8.96 5.50 -39.80
C ALA A 647 9.83 4.87 -40.90
N ALA A 648 9.27 3.98 -41.72
CA ALA A 648 9.95 3.36 -42.84
C ALA A 648 10.39 4.36 -43.94
N ASN A 649 9.64 5.47 -44.09
CA ASN A 649 9.93 6.52 -45.07
C ASN A 649 10.51 7.79 -44.41
N ASN A 650 11.01 7.69 -43.18
CA ASN A 650 11.43 8.84 -42.39
C ASN A 650 12.54 9.65 -43.10
N PRO A 651 12.30 10.92 -43.48
CA PRO A 651 13.28 11.73 -44.20
C PRO A 651 14.41 12.26 -43.31
N TYR A 652 14.29 12.14 -41.98
CA TYR A 652 15.33 12.53 -41.04
C TYR A 652 16.45 11.47 -41.05
N GLN A 653 17.52 11.79 -41.79
CA GLN A 653 18.68 10.91 -42.02
C GLN A 653 19.22 10.29 -40.71
N PHE A 654 19.42 8.97 -40.75
CA PHE A 654 20.40 8.27 -39.92
C PHE A 654 21.79 8.85 -40.23
N GLN A 655 22.22 9.83 -39.43
CA GLN A 655 23.63 10.20 -39.39
C GLN A 655 24.29 9.25 -38.40
N ALA A 656 24.92 8.19 -38.90
CA ALA A 656 25.88 7.45 -38.11
C ALA A 656 26.90 8.46 -37.56
N GLU A 657 26.87 8.74 -36.26
CA GLU A 657 27.96 9.48 -35.64
C GLU A 657 29.23 8.67 -35.88
N SER A 658 30.10 9.20 -36.73
CA SER A 658 31.45 8.70 -36.95
C SER A 658 32.29 8.99 -35.70
N SER A 659 32.02 8.27 -34.60
CA SER A 659 32.86 8.34 -33.42
C SER A 659 34.19 7.63 -33.73
N PRO A 660 35.35 8.33 -33.71
CA PRO A 660 36.64 7.78 -34.12
C PRO A 660 37.34 7.07 -32.96
N ILE A 661 36.61 6.23 -32.22
CA ILE A 661 37.14 5.55 -31.03
C ILE A 661 36.97 4.04 -31.21
N TYR A 662 38.08 3.42 -31.63
CA TYR A 662 38.34 1.98 -31.82
C TYR A 662 37.54 1.23 -32.90
N ARG A 663 37.84 1.47 -34.19
CA ARG A 663 37.67 0.41 -35.21
C ARG A 663 38.96 -0.42 -35.30
N GLN A 664 39.07 -1.46 -34.49
CA GLN A 664 39.68 -2.68 -35.04
C GLN A 664 38.73 -3.15 -36.13
N GLN A 665 39.21 -3.36 -37.36
CA GLN A 665 38.38 -3.91 -38.43
C GLN A 665 37.84 -5.26 -37.97
N LYS A 666 36.53 -5.34 -37.70
CA LYS A 666 35.85 -6.61 -37.42
C LYS A 666 35.83 -7.47 -38.70
N ALA A 667 35.53 -8.74 -38.52
CA ALA A 667 35.54 -9.77 -39.55
C ALA A 667 34.75 -9.40 -40.84
N ARG A 668 35.11 -10.02 -41.96
CA ARG A 668 34.41 -9.92 -43.25
C ARG A 668 33.24 -10.89 -43.28
N VAL A 669 32.03 -10.36 -43.42
CA VAL A 669 30.79 -11.14 -43.47
C VAL A 669 30.23 -11.11 -44.87
N LEU A 670 30.06 -12.28 -45.48
CA LEU A 670 29.42 -12.43 -46.78
C LEU A 670 28.00 -12.96 -46.59
N LEU A 671 26.99 -12.26 -47.11
CA LEU A 671 25.59 -12.67 -47.00
C LEU A 671 25.03 -13.06 -48.37
N TYR A 672 24.52 -14.28 -48.51
CA TYR A 672 23.74 -14.70 -49.69
C TYR A 672 22.28 -14.32 -49.48
N ALA A 673 21.78 -13.36 -50.25
CA ALA A 673 20.39 -12.94 -50.22
C ALA A 673 19.64 -13.52 -51.43
N GLU A 674 18.72 -14.45 -51.18
CA GLU A 674 17.95 -15.12 -52.23
C GLU A 674 16.82 -14.23 -52.78
N ASP A 675 16.09 -13.53 -51.89
CA ASP A 675 15.05 -12.56 -52.24
C ASP A 675 15.67 -11.18 -52.49
N HIS A 676 15.60 -10.74 -53.76
CA HIS A 676 16.12 -9.47 -54.26
C HIS A 676 14.98 -8.43 -54.48
N GLY A 677 13.77 -8.70 -53.97
CA GLY A 677 12.62 -7.82 -54.03
C GLY A 677 12.56 -6.82 -52.86
N VAL A 678 11.33 -6.48 -52.44
CA VAL A 678 11.04 -5.61 -51.27
C VAL A 678 10.15 -6.30 -50.23
N GLY A 679 10.02 -7.63 -50.34
CA GLY A 679 9.22 -8.47 -49.44
C GLY A 679 9.88 -8.67 -48.07
N GLY A 680 9.25 -9.47 -47.21
CA GLY A 680 9.69 -9.67 -45.83
C GLY A 680 11.13 -10.21 -45.70
N LEU A 681 11.53 -11.14 -46.56
CA LEU A 681 12.90 -11.69 -46.54
C LEU A 681 13.93 -10.66 -47.00
N ALA A 682 13.63 -9.89 -48.06
CA ALA A 682 14.49 -8.79 -48.50
C ALA A 682 14.68 -7.70 -47.42
N GLN A 683 13.61 -7.36 -46.68
CA GLN A 683 13.68 -6.40 -45.57
C GLN A 683 14.50 -6.94 -44.39
N PHE A 684 14.32 -8.22 -44.04
CA PHE A 684 15.14 -8.88 -43.02
C PHE A 684 16.63 -8.84 -43.39
N ASN A 685 16.97 -9.23 -44.63
CA ASN A 685 18.34 -9.21 -45.13
C ASN A 685 18.93 -7.81 -45.09
N HIS A 686 18.17 -6.82 -45.53
CA HIS A 686 18.58 -5.42 -45.44
C HIS A 686 18.88 -5.02 -43.99
N SER A 687 17.96 -5.25 -43.05
CA SER A 687 18.15 -4.89 -41.64
C SER A 687 19.36 -5.57 -41.01
N LEU A 688 19.57 -6.87 -41.28
CA LEU A 688 20.71 -7.62 -40.78
C LEU A 688 22.04 -7.05 -41.30
N MET A 689 22.13 -6.77 -42.61
CA MET A 689 23.34 -6.20 -43.20
C MET A 689 23.63 -4.79 -42.67
N CYS A 690 22.60 -3.95 -42.53
CA CYS A 690 22.73 -2.61 -41.97
C CYS A 690 23.21 -2.64 -40.51
N PHE A 691 22.69 -3.56 -39.71
CA PHE A 691 23.12 -3.74 -38.32
C PHE A 691 24.59 -4.19 -38.23
N LEU A 692 25.00 -5.17 -39.03
CA LEU A 692 26.38 -5.66 -39.07
C LEU A 692 27.34 -4.55 -39.53
N ALA A 693 26.97 -3.78 -40.56
CA ALA A 693 27.76 -2.66 -41.04
C ALA A 693 27.89 -1.55 -39.97
N ALA A 694 26.79 -1.23 -39.29
CA ALA A 694 26.78 -0.25 -38.19
C ALA A 694 27.64 -0.70 -37.00
N ASP A 695 27.65 -2.01 -36.69
CA ASP A 695 28.52 -2.59 -35.66
C ASP A 695 30.00 -2.69 -36.08
N GLY A 696 30.33 -2.33 -37.33
CA GLY A 696 31.70 -2.18 -37.83
C GLY A 696 32.26 -3.40 -38.56
N TYR A 697 31.44 -4.39 -38.92
CA TYR A 697 31.83 -5.49 -39.81
C TYR A 697 31.93 -5.02 -41.26
N ARG A 698 32.80 -5.65 -42.06
CA ARG A 698 32.82 -5.44 -43.51
C ARG A 698 31.82 -6.40 -44.14
N VAL A 699 30.70 -5.88 -44.62
CA VAL A 699 29.58 -6.68 -45.14
C VAL A 699 29.57 -6.66 -46.66
N THR A 700 29.50 -7.84 -47.27
CA THR A 700 29.32 -8.02 -48.71
C THR A 700 28.07 -8.85 -48.97
N SER A 701 27.15 -8.35 -49.79
CA SER A 701 25.95 -9.05 -50.23
C SER A 701 26.16 -9.76 -51.56
N VAL A 702 25.75 -11.02 -51.66
CA VAL A 702 25.69 -11.80 -52.90
C VAL A 702 24.22 -11.97 -53.26
N GLN A 703 23.79 -11.38 -54.37
CA GLN A 703 22.40 -11.41 -54.79
C GLN A 703 22.23 -11.13 -56.28
N THR A 704 21.07 -11.51 -56.82
CA THR A 704 20.65 -11.18 -58.18
C THR A 704 20.63 -9.65 -58.39
N LYS A 705 21.14 -9.19 -59.54
CA LYS A 705 21.18 -7.76 -59.88
C LYS A 705 19.78 -7.14 -59.89
N THR A 706 19.55 -6.20 -58.96
CA THR A 706 18.28 -5.51 -58.76
C THR A 706 18.50 -4.05 -58.40
N SER A 707 17.48 -3.22 -58.56
CA SER A 707 17.48 -1.81 -58.15
C SER A 707 16.21 -1.53 -57.37
N ASN A 708 16.34 -1.28 -56.08
CA ASN A 708 15.24 -0.91 -55.19
C ASN A 708 15.78 -0.01 -54.03
N PRO A 709 14.88 0.64 -53.25
CA PRO A 709 15.31 1.56 -52.19
C PRO A 709 16.24 0.94 -51.13
N LEU A 710 16.04 -0.35 -50.79
CA LEU A 710 16.86 -1.06 -49.81
C LEU A 710 18.32 -1.20 -50.29
N ILE A 711 18.54 -1.38 -51.59
CA ILE A 711 19.87 -1.45 -52.19
C ILE A 711 20.58 -0.08 -52.15
N THR A 712 19.84 0.98 -52.48
CA THR A 712 20.37 2.35 -52.43
C THR A 712 20.88 2.68 -51.02
N GLU A 713 20.11 2.33 -49.99
CA GLU A 713 20.51 2.54 -48.60
C GLU A 713 21.70 1.65 -48.20
N GLN A 714 21.72 0.38 -48.60
CA GLN A 714 22.87 -0.50 -48.34
C GLN A 714 24.18 0.07 -48.90
N GLN A 715 24.15 0.58 -50.13
CA GLN A 715 25.32 1.20 -50.77
C GLN A 715 25.77 2.47 -50.04
N GLN A 716 24.83 3.28 -49.55
CA GLN A 716 25.14 4.47 -48.76
C GLN A 716 25.83 4.12 -47.43
N LEU A 717 25.51 2.96 -46.84
CA LEU A 717 26.13 2.44 -45.62
C LEU A 717 27.48 1.73 -45.89
N GLY A 718 27.95 1.70 -47.14
CA GLY A 718 29.23 1.09 -47.50
C GLY A 718 29.19 -0.44 -47.56
N ILE A 719 28.00 -1.05 -47.65
CA ILE A 719 27.84 -2.48 -47.89
C ILE A 719 28.21 -2.77 -49.35
N GLU A 720 29.10 -3.73 -49.55
CA GLU A 720 29.56 -4.14 -50.88
C GLU A 720 28.58 -5.13 -51.53
N HIS A 721 28.49 -5.15 -52.86
CA HIS A 721 27.61 -6.08 -53.58
C HIS A 721 28.39 -6.87 -54.63
N ILE A 722 28.23 -8.19 -54.60
CA ILE A 722 28.60 -9.10 -55.69
C ILE A 722 27.32 -9.47 -56.42
N TRP A 723 27.14 -8.87 -57.60
CA TRP A 723 25.95 -9.04 -58.41
C TRP A 723 26.01 -10.33 -59.22
N LEU A 724 24.99 -11.16 -59.06
CA LEU A 724 24.79 -12.35 -59.89
C LEU A 724 24.09 -11.94 -61.19
N GLU A 725 24.66 -12.36 -62.32
CA GLU A 725 24.11 -12.16 -63.67
C GLU A 725 23.00 -13.19 -64.01
N PHE A 726 22.52 -13.90 -62.99
CA PHE A 726 21.46 -14.90 -63.07
C PHE A 726 20.51 -14.74 -61.88
N ASP A 727 19.26 -15.18 -62.03
CA ASP A 727 18.25 -15.09 -60.99
C ASP A 727 18.27 -16.35 -60.12
N THR A 728 18.67 -16.21 -58.87
CA THR A 728 18.79 -17.31 -57.88
C THR A 728 17.48 -18.06 -57.67
N MET A 729 16.33 -17.39 -57.80
CA MET A 729 15.01 -18.00 -57.64
C MET A 729 14.56 -18.77 -58.88
N LYS A 730 15.11 -18.46 -60.06
CA LYS A 730 14.74 -19.10 -61.34
C LYS A 730 15.73 -20.16 -61.80
N GLU A 731 17.03 -19.96 -61.52
CA GLU A 731 18.11 -20.81 -62.01
C GLU A 731 18.61 -21.80 -60.94
N PHE A 732 17.67 -22.58 -60.39
CA PHE A 732 17.91 -23.53 -59.30
C PHE A 732 19.08 -24.50 -59.58
N LEU A 733 19.15 -25.09 -60.77
CA LEU A 733 20.21 -26.07 -61.10
C LEU A 733 21.60 -25.46 -60.96
N ARG A 734 21.73 -24.16 -61.23
CA ARG A 734 23.01 -23.45 -61.12
C ARG A 734 23.40 -23.27 -59.66
N ILE A 735 22.49 -22.80 -58.80
CA ILE A 735 22.78 -22.64 -57.36
C ILE A 735 22.91 -23.98 -56.61
N ALA A 736 22.34 -25.06 -57.15
CA ALA A 736 22.44 -26.39 -56.58
C ALA A 736 23.76 -27.11 -56.92
N TYR A 737 24.28 -26.93 -58.13
CA TYR A 737 25.38 -27.75 -58.66
C TYR A 737 26.64 -26.99 -59.08
N ASN A 738 26.57 -25.70 -59.41
CA ASN A 738 27.73 -24.96 -59.91
C ASN A 738 28.61 -24.46 -58.76
N LEU A 739 29.61 -25.25 -58.40
CA LEU A 739 30.61 -24.87 -57.39
C LEU A 739 31.49 -23.69 -57.85
N GLY A 740 31.76 -23.58 -59.15
CA GLY A 740 32.71 -22.60 -59.70
C GLY A 740 32.27 -21.15 -59.55
N ASP A 741 30.97 -20.87 -59.45
CA ASP A 741 30.48 -19.52 -59.14
C ASP A 741 30.82 -19.14 -57.69
N ALA A 742 30.57 -20.04 -56.73
CA ALA A 742 30.89 -19.80 -55.32
C ALA A 742 32.40 -19.71 -55.05
N GLU A 743 33.21 -20.54 -55.72
CA GLU A 743 34.68 -20.47 -55.63
C GLU A 743 35.23 -19.08 -56.02
N LYS A 744 34.70 -18.49 -57.10
CA LYS A 744 35.08 -17.13 -57.53
C LYS A 744 34.63 -16.07 -56.55
N ILE A 745 33.39 -16.19 -56.06
CA ILE A 745 32.84 -15.25 -55.07
C ILE A 745 33.67 -15.27 -53.79
N TYR A 746 34.09 -16.45 -53.31
CA TYR A 746 34.88 -16.57 -52.08
C TYR A 746 36.32 -16.15 -52.28
N ALA A 747 36.90 -16.37 -53.47
CA ALA A 747 38.20 -15.81 -53.82
C ALA A 747 38.20 -14.27 -53.84
N GLN A 748 37.09 -13.66 -54.28
CA GLN A 748 36.92 -12.20 -54.32
C GLN A 748 36.63 -11.60 -52.94
N ALA A 749 35.65 -12.14 -52.22
CA ALA A 749 35.19 -11.58 -50.94
C ALA A 749 36.07 -11.99 -49.75
N GLN A 750 36.69 -13.17 -49.84
CA GLN A 750 37.48 -13.80 -48.77
C GLN A 750 36.75 -13.73 -47.41
N PRO A 751 35.54 -14.29 -47.26
CA PRO A 751 34.77 -14.14 -46.04
C PRO A 751 35.41 -14.85 -44.85
N ASP A 752 35.33 -14.22 -43.68
CA ASP A 752 35.66 -14.83 -42.40
C ASP A 752 34.41 -15.55 -41.81
N LEU A 753 33.21 -15.15 -42.24
CA LEU A 753 31.92 -15.79 -41.95
C LEU A 753 30.97 -15.63 -43.15
N ILE A 754 30.20 -16.68 -43.46
CA ILE A 754 29.13 -16.61 -44.47
C ILE A 754 27.76 -16.74 -43.80
N ILE A 755 26.80 -15.91 -44.21
CA ILE A 755 25.40 -16.02 -43.82
C ILE A 755 24.59 -16.40 -45.05
N PHE A 756 23.95 -17.56 -45.01
CA PHE A 756 23.03 -17.99 -46.05
C PHE A 756 21.61 -17.61 -45.65
N SER A 757 21.06 -16.55 -46.26
CA SER A 757 19.64 -16.24 -46.15
C SER A 757 18.84 -17.04 -47.15
N ASP A 758 18.57 -18.27 -46.76
CA ASP A 758 17.83 -19.23 -47.57
C ASP A 758 16.33 -19.00 -47.40
N GLY A 759 15.63 -18.72 -48.49
CA GLY A 759 14.17 -18.73 -48.51
C GLY A 759 13.59 -20.11 -48.24
N TRP A 760 14.37 -21.18 -48.43
CA TRP A 760 13.95 -22.57 -48.32
C TRP A 760 15.15 -23.53 -48.17
N PRO A 761 14.97 -24.77 -47.68
CA PRO A 761 16.07 -25.62 -47.19
C PRO A 761 17.24 -25.89 -48.16
N ILE A 762 16.99 -25.93 -49.47
CA ILE A 762 17.96 -26.34 -50.50
C ILE A 762 18.63 -25.12 -51.19
N ALA A 763 18.25 -23.89 -50.84
CA ALA A 763 18.86 -22.70 -51.45
C ALA A 763 20.39 -22.69 -51.27
N ASN A 764 21.12 -22.12 -52.24
CA ASN A 764 22.57 -21.94 -52.18
C ASN A 764 23.39 -23.22 -51.88
N PHE A 765 22.88 -24.40 -52.25
CA PHE A 765 23.48 -25.69 -51.90
C PHE A 765 24.93 -25.83 -52.37
N ALA A 766 25.24 -25.45 -53.61
CA ALA A 766 26.60 -25.47 -54.16
C ALA A 766 27.54 -24.56 -53.36
N ALA A 767 27.08 -23.37 -53.00
CA ALA A 767 27.87 -22.39 -52.26
C ALA A 767 28.22 -22.90 -50.85
N LYS A 768 27.27 -23.53 -50.15
CA LYS A 768 27.54 -24.20 -48.88
C LYS A 768 28.54 -25.34 -49.01
N GLN A 769 28.49 -26.14 -50.08
CA GLN A 769 29.50 -27.17 -50.31
C GLN A 769 30.91 -26.58 -50.45
N VAL A 770 31.06 -25.47 -51.18
CA VAL A 770 32.35 -24.79 -51.30
C VAL A 770 32.81 -24.22 -49.95
N ALA A 771 31.90 -23.67 -49.15
CA ALA A 771 32.21 -23.16 -47.81
C ALA A 771 32.75 -24.28 -46.90
N ILE A 772 32.12 -25.47 -46.94
CA ILE A 772 32.59 -26.67 -46.22
C ILE A 772 33.98 -27.10 -46.73
N GLN A 773 34.18 -27.19 -48.05
CA GLN A 773 35.45 -27.59 -48.65
C GLN A 773 36.60 -26.64 -48.31
N GLN A 774 36.32 -25.34 -48.22
CA GLN A 774 37.30 -24.31 -47.85
C GLN A 774 37.37 -24.05 -46.34
N ASN A 775 36.61 -24.78 -45.53
CA ASN A 775 36.53 -24.66 -44.07
C ASN A 775 36.17 -23.22 -43.60
N ILE A 776 35.30 -22.54 -44.33
CA ILE A 776 34.77 -21.22 -43.97
C ILE A 776 33.53 -21.42 -43.09
N PRO A 777 33.47 -20.85 -41.86
CA PRO A 777 32.31 -21.00 -41.01
C PRO A 777 31.10 -20.30 -41.62
N TYR A 778 29.91 -20.87 -41.43
CA TYR A 778 28.68 -20.28 -41.90
C TYR A 778 27.49 -20.46 -40.96
N ILE A 779 26.51 -19.56 -41.10
CA ILE A 779 25.21 -19.56 -40.44
C ILE A 779 24.14 -19.66 -41.53
N ILE A 780 23.02 -20.31 -41.21
CA ILE A 780 21.86 -20.36 -42.09
C ILE A 780 20.69 -19.65 -41.43
N THR A 781 20.04 -18.74 -42.16
CA THR A 781 18.76 -18.14 -41.77
C THR A 781 17.69 -18.63 -42.74
N LEU A 782 16.73 -19.39 -42.25
CA LEU A 782 15.74 -20.14 -43.02
C LEU A 782 14.37 -19.45 -43.03
N GLY A 783 13.92 -19.09 -44.23
CA GLY A 783 12.70 -18.35 -44.52
C GLY A 783 11.42 -19.17 -44.43
N TYR A 784 11.30 -20.27 -45.16
CA TYR A 784 10.07 -21.05 -45.26
C TYR A 784 10.34 -22.54 -45.34
N VAL A 785 9.51 -23.32 -44.63
CA VAL A 785 9.57 -24.79 -44.61
C VAL A 785 8.17 -25.35 -44.73
N ASP A 786 8.00 -26.30 -45.65
CA ASP A 786 6.76 -27.04 -45.80
C ASP A 786 6.99 -28.56 -45.89
N ARG A 787 5.94 -29.35 -45.73
CA ARG A 787 6.01 -30.82 -45.71
C ARG A 787 6.32 -31.46 -47.07
N THR A 788 6.14 -30.74 -48.17
CA THR A 788 6.44 -31.27 -49.52
C THR A 788 7.93 -31.50 -49.72
N TYR A 789 8.79 -30.93 -48.87
CA TYR A 789 10.23 -31.19 -48.88
C TYR A 789 10.64 -32.61 -48.41
N GLU A 790 9.75 -33.38 -47.76
CA GLU A 790 10.05 -34.74 -47.30
C GLU A 790 10.39 -35.72 -48.43
N THR A 791 9.73 -35.55 -49.58
CA THR A 791 9.87 -36.42 -50.75
C THR A 791 10.40 -35.66 -51.96
N PHE A 792 11.09 -34.55 -51.74
CA PHE A 792 11.55 -33.69 -52.82
C PHE A 792 12.62 -34.41 -53.66
N ASP A 793 12.23 -34.80 -54.87
CA ASP A 793 13.06 -35.31 -55.96
C ASP A 793 12.80 -34.42 -57.18
N ARG A 794 13.86 -33.94 -57.83
CA ARG A 794 13.78 -33.05 -59.00
C ARG A 794 13.82 -33.80 -60.33
N GLY A 795 13.68 -35.13 -60.30
CA GLY A 795 13.74 -35.99 -61.48
C GLY A 795 15.17 -36.36 -61.87
N ASP A 796 16.16 -35.98 -61.07
CA ASP A 796 17.55 -36.42 -61.14
C ASP A 796 17.79 -37.70 -60.29
N ARG A 797 16.78 -38.16 -59.54
CA ARG A 797 16.81 -39.34 -58.66
C ARG A 797 17.82 -39.21 -57.51
N ILE A 798 18.22 -37.98 -57.16
CA ILE A 798 19.11 -37.72 -56.04
C ILE A 798 18.26 -37.32 -54.82
N PRO A 799 18.31 -38.09 -53.72
CA PRO A 799 17.69 -37.68 -52.46
C PRO A 799 18.55 -36.57 -51.82
N TYR A 800 18.07 -35.32 -51.84
CA TYR A 800 18.78 -34.18 -51.24
C TYR A 800 18.71 -34.15 -49.71
N PHE A 801 17.88 -34.99 -49.12
CA PHE A 801 17.57 -35.01 -47.70
C PHE A 801 18.82 -35.10 -46.81
N ASP A 802 19.62 -36.15 -46.99
CA ASP A 802 20.81 -36.39 -46.16
C ASP A 802 21.87 -35.32 -46.39
N ALA A 803 21.94 -34.78 -47.60
CA ALA A 803 22.92 -33.79 -47.98
C ALA A 803 22.59 -32.41 -47.40
N VAL A 804 21.30 -32.03 -47.35
CA VAL A 804 20.81 -30.85 -46.64
C VAL A 804 21.04 -31.02 -45.13
N ALA A 805 20.65 -32.17 -44.56
CA ALA A 805 20.87 -32.45 -43.14
C ALA A 805 22.36 -32.33 -42.76
N TYR A 806 23.26 -32.85 -43.61
CA TYR A 806 24.71 -32.73 -43.44
C TYR A 806 25.17 -31.27 -43.43
N GLN A 807 24.77 -30.46 -44.43
CA GLN A 807 25.14 -29.04 -44.48
C GLN A 807 24.61 -28.26 -43.28
N TYR A 808 23.39 -28.52 -42.81
CA TYR A 808 22.86 -27.84 -41.63
C TYR A 808 23.55 -28.29 -40.34
N SER A 809 23.97 -29.55 -40.24
CA SER A 809 24.71 -30.06 -39.07
C SER A 809 26.09 -29.40 -38.89
N LEU A 810 26.70 -28.96 -39.98
CA LEU A 810 27.99 -28.27 -39.97
C LEU A 810 27.87 -26.76 -39.76
N ALA A 811 26.68 -26.18 -39.95
CA ALA A 811 26.44 -24.76 -39.70
C ALA A 811 26.70 -24.41 -38.22
N LYS A 812 27.22 -23.21 -37.98
CA LYS A 812 27.43 -22.66 -36.62
C LYS A 812 26.11 -22.41 -35.91
N ALA A 813 25.09 -21.98 -36.66
CA ALA A 813 23.72 -21.80 -36.19
C ALA A 813 22.74 -21.95 -37.37
N ALA A 814 21.50 -22.33 -37.06
CA ALA A 814 20.39 -22.41 -38.00
C ALA A 814 19.18 -21.67 -37.41
N ILE A 815 18.91 -20.47 -37.89
CA ILE A 815 17.87 -19.58 -37.38
C ILE A 815 16.67 -19.68 -38.32
N ALA A 816 15.46 -19.89 -37.83
CA ALA A 816 14.25 -19.89 -38.67
C ALA A 816 13.32 -18.72 -38.33
N VAL A 817 12.43 -18.35 -39.26
CA VAL A 817 11.47 -17.25 -39.07
C VAL A 817 10.47 -17.48 -37.93
N SER A 818 10.24 -18.73 -37.52
CA SER A 818 9.37 -19.06 -36.40
C SER A 818 9.78 -20.38 -35.75
N HIS A 819 9.33 -20.59 -34.51
CA HIS A 819 9.58 -21.84 -33.79
C HIS A 819 8.93 -23.05 -34.49
N GLU A 820 7.76 -22.85 -35.11
CA GLU A 820 7.07 -23.87 -35.90
C GLU A 820 7.86 -24.25 -37.15
N ASN A 821 8.43 -23.27 -37.87
CA ASN A 821 9.28 -23.53 -39.04
C ASN A 821 10.55 -24.29 -38.63
N LEU A 822 11.17 -23.91 -37.52
CA LEU A 822 12.35 -24.61 -36.99
C LEU A 822 12.02 -26.05 -36.59
N ASN A 823 10.90 -26.27 -35.91
CA ASN A 823 10.46 -27.59 -35.49
C ASN A 823 10.06 -28.46 -36.68
N LEU A 824 9.39 -27.89 -37.67
CA LEU A 824 9.04 -28.60 -38.90
C LEU A 824 10.31 -28.98 -39.68
N PHE A 825 11.28 -28.07 -39.80
CA PHE A 825 12.58 -28.36 -40.40
C PHE A 825 13.31 -29.50 -39.68
N ARG A 826 13.37 -29.45 -38.34
CA ARG A 826 13.98 -30.51 -37.51
C ARG A 826 13.29 -31.85 -37.71
N SER A 827 11.96 -31.85 -37.72
CA SER A 827 11.15 -33.05 -37.97
C SER A 827 11.41 -33.63 -39.34
N LEU A 828 11.50 -32.78 -40.37
CA LEU A 828 11.75 -33.21 -41.73
C LEU A 828 13.18 -33.74 -41.83
N PHE A 829 14.21 -32.93 -41.63
CA PHE A 829 15.61 -33.26 -41.96
C PHE A 829 16.40 -33.96 -40.83
N LYS A 830 15.76 -34.30 -39.70
CA LYS A 830 16.36 -35.01 -38.54
C LYS A 830 17.63 -34.36 -37.98
N VAL A 831 17.71 -33.03 -38.01
CA VAL A 831 18.85 -32.26 -37.49
C VAL A 831 18.77 -32.19 -35.94
N PRO A 832 19.87 -32.39 -35.19
CA PRO A 832 19.86 -32.42 -33.72
C PRO A 832 19.33 -31.13 -33.05
N LEU A 833 18.65 -31.31 -31.90
CA LEU A 833 17.96 -30.26 -31.13
C LEU A 833 18.85 -29.13 -30.57
N GLU A 834 20.16 -29.36 -30.49
CA GLU A 834 21.10 -28.48 -29.79
C GLU A 834 21.64 -27.31 -30.65
N ARG A 835 21.27 -27.26 -31.94
CA ARG A 835 21.61 -26.14 -32.83
C ARG A 835 20.34 -25.53 -33.40
N GLY A 836 20.14 -24.24 -33.12
CA GLY A 836 19.01 -23.43 -33.57
C GLY A 836 18.52 -22.50 -32.48
#